data_AF-A0A4R5X4J2-F1
#
_entry.id   AF-A0A4R5X4J2-F1
#
_cell.length_a   1.000
_cell.length_b   1.000
_cell.length_c   1.000
_cell.angle_alpha   90.00
_cell.angle_beta   90.00
_cell.angle_gamma   90.00
#
_symmetry.space_group_name_H-M   'P 1'
#
loop_
_entity.id
_entity.type
_entity.pdbx_description
1 polymer ?
#
loop_
_entity_poly.entity_id
_entity_poly.type
_entity_poly.pdbx_seq_one_letter_code
_entity_poly.pdbx_strand_id
1 'polypeptide(L)'
;MKLHRLTLTNYRGITHRDITFPDSGVIVISGANEIGKSSMLEALDLLLESKDRSTKKDVKQVKPTHADVGAEVTAEMSTGAYRFVYRKRFHKKPETELTILAPRREQLTGDEAHERVRAILAETVDLDLWQAQRVIQAASTSATELSGCDALSRALDVVAGEVDDTPAGAGPADALLVDRIDEEYRRYFTATGRPTAEWLAAINRLKAADEDVARCAAAIAEVDEAVRRHATLTVDLEMATREKNSTAIEVAAAQQSADAVATLTAQLEQARVRAEAAASTHAASLATLTERRRTRAEVDERIAAVARLRTDAESAAEDAATAREMRAAAEATAAAAKTDLQRCKERVDAAHAAVALLADREEADRLSARIATIERHQRELDAVRRDLARITVTAESMTMLEKAAAAVERAAAAVEQTSARIEVVAEADVDVAIDGTPVPLAPGQTWTTSVSGATGIDVPGVLSVRVIAGATAAGTQAAFDRAQETLAAALREVGAPDLETARALGTRRQELLASSKQITAVLEALAADDSVEILRSRLASVQERLLTDHDHDGGLFDAPSTESPLDPKAQRLELVEATAAHQQALRECDTHIKVAEGAATLLAEREMRSARLSEKLGVVAEELAAAEQRLAQARAAVADEELAVTVQSHAEVAAAAQSGVDRLGEELASHQPDLVTARLAEARSAGARAAARCDDVVEALRDVAAQLKVFGTEGRKGRLDTAETERQHAAADHERVQRRARAAQLLRTVMGRHRDAMRSRYVDPFRGEVERLGRIVFGDTFEVDVDSDLRIGHRTLSGRTVPYDSLSGGAKEQLGIVARLAGAALVAKDDTVPVVIDDALGFTDPDRLTRMAEVFDAVAGDGQVIILTCSPQRYAGVQTARHIELVS
;
A
#
# COMPACT_ATOMS: atom_id res chain seq x y z
N MET A 1 -116.37 85.19 -28.26
CA MET A 1 -117.44 85.45 -29.26
C MET A 1 -118.54 84.38 -29.18
N LYS A 2 -119.82 84.77 -29.29
CA LYS A 2 -121.01 83.91 -29.33
C LYS A 2 -122.01 84.39 -30.38
N LEU A 3 -122.52 83.51 -31.22
CA LEU A 3 -123.57 83.79 -32.21
C LEU A 3 -124.94 83.42 -31.62
N HIS A 4 -125.88 84.36 -31.54
CA HIS A 4 -127.22 84.15 -30.95
C HIS A 4 -128.30 83.93 -32.00
N ARG A 5 -128.24 84.66 -33.11
CA ARG A 5 -129.23 84.56 -34.19
C ARG A 5 -128.61 84.95 -35.51
N LEU A 6 -129.00 84.27 -36.60
CA LEU A 6 -128.59 84.58 -37.96
C LEU A 6 -129.80 84.51 -38.88
N THR A 7 -130.10 85.64 -39.53
CA THR A 7 -131.21 85.79 -40.46
C THR A 7 -130.68 86.17 -41.84
N LEU A 8 -131.06 85.40 -42.87
CA LEU A 8 -130.76 85.64 -44.28
C LEU A 8 -132.06 85.96 -45.02
N THR A 9 -132.08 87.01 -45.82
CA THR A 9 -133.23 87.34 -46.67
C THR A 9 -132.74 87.66 -48.08
N ASN A 10 -133.32 87.00 -49.09
CA ASN A 10 -132.94 87.09 -50.49
C ASN A 10 -131.44 86.87 -50.75
N TYR A 11 -130.84 85.86 -50.12
CA TYR A 11 -129.42 85.56 -50.20
C TYR A 11 -129.19 84.35 -51.12
N ARG A 12 -128.56 84.54 -52.29
CA ARG A 12 -128.48 83.53 -53.37
C ARG A 12 -129.88 82.96 -53.70
N GLY A 13 -130.11 81.69 -53.39
CA GLY A 13 -131.39 80.99 -53.56
C GLY A 13 -132.32 81.07 -52.34
N ILE A 14 -131.86 81.60 -51.21
CA ILE A 14 -132.63 81.64 -49.95
C ILE A 14 -133.52 82.89 -49.94
N THR A 15 -134.84 82.70 -49.98
CA THR A 15 -135.80 83.83 -49.87
C THR A 15 -135.81 84.42 -48.47
N HIS A 16 -135.98 83.60 -47.44
CA HIS A 16 -135.87 84.01 -46.05
C HIS A 16 -135.50 82.81 -45.18
N ARG A 17 -134.57 83.00 -44.25
CA ARG A 17 -134.17 81.99 -43.27
C ARG A 17 -133.76 82.67 -41.98
N ASP A 18 -134.19 82.13 -40.87
CA ASP A 18 -133.94 82.69 -39.55
C ASP A 18 -133.61 81.58 -38.57
N ILE A 19 -132.42 81.65 -37.98
CA ILE A 19 -131.90 80.61 -37.07
C ILE A 19 -131.47 81.24 -35.77
N THR A 20 -131.95 80.68 -34.66
CA THR A 20 -131.50 81.04 -33.31
C THR A 20 -130.58 79.94 -32.77
N PHE A 21 -129.45 80.34 -32.20
CA PHE A 21 -128.39 79.49 -31.68
C PHE A 21 -128.36 79.55 -30.14
N PRO A 22 -128.19 78.41 -29.45
CA PRO A 22 -127.85 78.37 -28.02
C PRO A 22 -126.53 79.07 -27.68
N ASP A 23 -126.45 79.76 -26.55
CA ASP A 23 -125.24 80.49 -26.08
C ASP A 23 -124.00 79.60 -25.80
N SER A 24 -124.17 78.29 -25.69
CA SER A 24 -123.10 77.28 -25.54
C SER A 24 -123.63 75.88 -25.91
N GLY A 25 -122.73 74.91 -26.01
CA GLY A 25 -123.07 73.53 -26.37
C GLY A 25 -122.78 73.20 -27.83
N VAL A 26 -123.12 71.97 -28.21
CA VAL A 26 -123.01 71.49 -29.58
C VAL A 26 -124.31 71.82 -30.33
N ILE A 27 -124.20 72.48 -31.48
CA ILE A 27 -125.31 72.85 -32.34
C ILE A 27 -125.14 72.11 -33.67
N VAL A 28 -126.07 71.22 -34.02
CA VAL A 28 -126.03 70.47 -35.29
C VAL A 28 -127.09 71.01 -36.22
N ILE A 29 -126.67 71.67 -37.30
CA ILE A 29 -127.54 72.21 -38.34
C ILE A 29 -127.51 71.25 -39.54
N SER A 30 -128.65 70.65 -39.84
CA SER A 30 -128.79 69.63 -40.90
C SER A 30 -129.74 70.07 -42.01
N GLY A 31 -129.48 69.63 -43.23
CA GLY A 31 -130.37 69.83 -44.38
C GLY A 31 -129.82 69.19 -45.65
N ALA A 32 -130.63 69.06 -46.70
CA ALA A 32 -130.18 68.52 -47.98
C ALA A 32 -129.03 69.36 -48.59
N ASN A 33 -128.23 68.78 -49.49
CA ASN A 33 -127.27 69.59 -50.25
C ASN A 33 -128.00 70.65 -51.08
N GLU A 34 -127.32 71.77 -51.35
CA GLU A 34 -127.87 72.94 -52.07
C GLU A 34 -128.91 73.79 -51.31
N ILE A 35 -129.34 73.38 -50.10
CA ILE A 35 -130.22 74.20 -49.26
C ILE A 35 -129.54 75.44 -48.67
N GLY A 36 -128.22 75.57 -48.82
CA GLY A 36 -127.44 76.74 -48.41
C GLY A 36 -126.83 76.70 -47.00
N LYS A 37 -126.47 75.51 -46.46
CA LYS A 37 -125.81 75.37 -45.13
C LYS A 37 -124.50 76.17 -45.02
N SER A 38 -123.52 75.86 -45.87
CA SER A 38 -122.24 76.58 -45.89
C SER A 38 -122.41 78.05 -46.27
N SER A 39 -123.45 78.36 -47.06
CA SER A 39 -123.81 79.75 -47.39
C SER A 39 -124.19 80.58 -46.16
N MET A 40 -124.57 79.98 -45.03
CA MET A 40 -124.87 80.69 -43.79
C MET A 40 -123.61 81.23 -43.10
N LEU A 41 -122.57 80.41 -42.99
CA LEU A 41 -121.31 80.86 -42.41
C LEU A 41 -120.61 81.85 -43.35
N GLU A 42 -120.64 81.58 -44.65
CA GLU A 42 -120.17 82.55 -45.65
C GLU A 42 -120.92 83.89 -45.50
N ALA A 43 -122.23 83.87 -45.24
CA ALA A 43 -122.99 85.10 -45.01
C ALA A 43 -122.56 85.83 -43.74
N LEU A 44 -122.28 85.10 -42.65
CA LEU A 44 -121.75 85.67 -41.42
C LEU A 44 -120.36 86.30 -41.66
N ASP A 45 -119.49 85.64 -42.41
CA ASP A 45 -118.17 86.18 -42.76
C ASP A 45 -118.30 87.45 -43.59
N LEU A 46 -119.15 87.43 -44.62
CA LEU A 46 -119.39 88.61 -45.45
C LEU A 46 -120.02 89.75 -44.64
N LEU A 47 -120.91 89.45 -43.69
CA LEU A 47 -121.47 90.46 -42.79
C LEU A 47 -120.35 91.16 -41.99
N LEU A 48 -119.42 90.40 -41.43
CA LEU A 48 -118.34 90.90 -40.58
C LEU A 48 -117.23 91.60 -41.37
N GLU A 49 -116.82 91.05 -42.52
CA GLU A 49 -115.61 91.48 -43.22
C GLU A 49 -115.86 92.44 -44.39
N SER A 50 -117.06 92.44 -44.96
CA SER A 50 -117.36 93.22 -46.16
C SER A 50 -118.28 94.40 -45.90
N LYS A 51 -117.97 95.56 -46.50
CA LYS A 51 -118.87 96.72 -46.56
C LYS A 51 -120.10 96.41 -47.43
N ASP A 52 -121.23 97.06 -47.17
CA ASP A 52 -122.50 96.85 -47.89
C ASP A 52 -122.41 97.12 -49.41
N ARG A 53 -121.55 98.07 -49.80
CA ARG A 53 -121.27 98.42 -51.21
C ARG A 53 -120.10 97.63 -51.81
N SER A 54 -119.58 96.62 -51.12
CA SER A 54 -118.42 95.85 -51.57
C SER A 54 -118.67 95.21 -52.93
N THR A 55 -117.70 95.35 -53.83
CA THR A 55 -117.71 94.75 -55.17
C THR A 55 -116.80 93.52 -55.29
N LYS A 56 -116.32 92.99 -54.14
CA LYS A 56 -115.54 91.75 -54.05
C LYS A 56 -116.29 90.60 -54.71
N LYS A 57 -115.53 89.65 -55.27
CA LYS A 57 -116.07 88.49 -55.99
C LYS A 57 -117.10 87.73 -55.15
N ASP A 58 -116.78 87.49 -53.89
CA ASP A 58 -117.61 86.68 -52.99
C ASP A 58 -118.92 87.38 -52.63
N VAL A 59 -118.89 88.71 -52.45
CA VAL A 59 -120.11 89.52 -52.29
C VAL A 59 -120.95 89.50 -53.57
N LYS A 60 -120.36 89.69 -54.75
CA LYS A 60 -121.11 89.63 -56.02
C LYS A 60 -121.81 88.29 -56.25
N GLN A 61 -121.21 87.20 -55.79
CA GLN A 61 -121.75 85.84 -55.94
C GLN A 61 -122.97 85.55 -55.05
N VAL A 62 -123.26 86.39 -54.06
CA VAL A 62 -124.40 86.16 -53.16
C VAL A 62 -125.68 86.87 -53.61
N LYS A 63 -125.60 87.61 -54.72
CA LYS A 63 -126.75 88.32 -55.30
C LYS A 63 -127.87 87.33 -55.64
N PRO A 64 -129.12 87.59 -55.22
CA PRO A 64 -130.25 86.75 -55.62
C PRO A 64 -130.45 86.82 -57.13
N THR A 65 -130.54 85.66 -57.77
CA THR A 65 -130.67 85.53 -59.23
C THR A 65 -132.11 85.61 -59.71
N HIS A 66 -133.08 85.35 -58.82
CA HIS A 66 -134.50 85.23 -59.13
C HIS A 66 -135.33 86.50 -58.86
N ALA A 67 -134.72 87.53 -58.26
CA ALA A 67 -135.39 88.80 -57.95
C ALA A 67 -134.40 89.97 -57.96
N ASP A 68 -134.83 91.15 -58.43
CA ASP A 68 -134.00 92.37 -58.45
C ASP A 68 -134.02 93.10 -57.09
N VAL A 69 -133.66 92.37 -56.03
CA VAL A 69 -133.61 92.84 -54.64
C VAL A 69 -132.19 92.70 -54.07
N GLY A 70 -131.94 93.30 -52.90
CA GLY A 70 -130.65 93.19 -52.21
C GLY A 70 -130.61 91.96 -51.32
N ALA A 71 -129.41 91.36 -51.17
CA ALA A 71 -129.20 90.26 -50.23
C ALA A 71 -129.02 90.83 -48.83
N GLU A 72 -129.86 90.44 -47.88
CA GLU A 72 -129.80 90.91 -46.50
C GLU A 72 -129.30 89.82 -45.56
N VAL A 73 -128.34 90.18 -44.71
CA VAL A 73 -127.80 89.34 -43.64
C VAL A 73 -127.92 90.09 -42.32
N THR A 74 -128.51 89.47 -41.31
CA THR A 74 -128.59 90.01 -39.95
C THR A 74 -128.06 88.99 -38.97
N ALA A 75 -127.12 89.38 -38.11
CA ALA A 75 -126.65 88.53 -37.02
C ALA A 75 -126.78 89.23 -35.67
N GLU A 76 -127.28 88.52 -34.67
CA GLU A 76 -127.17 88.91 -33.27
C GLU A 76 -126.01 88.12 -32.65
N MET A 77 -125.05 88.82 -32.04
CA MET A 77 -123.85 88.20 -31.46
C MET A 77 -123.40 88.90 -30.17
N SER A 78 -122.62 88.18 -29.37
CA SER A 78 -121.92 88.73 -28.21
C SER A 78 -120.42 88.47 -28.26
N THR A 79 -119.62 89.45 -27.84
CA THR A 79 -118.17 89.31 -27.74
C THR A 79 -117.63 90.30 -26.71
N GLY A 80 -116.76 89.83 -25.81
CA GLY A 80 -116.39 90.56 -24.60
C GLY A 80 -117.64 91.08 -23.86
N ALA A 81 -117.65 92.37 -23.53
CA ALA A 81 -118.79 93.04 -22.91
C ALA A 81 -119.95 93.40 -23.87
N TYR A 82 -119.78 93.18 -25.18
CA TYR A 82 -120.72 93.63 -26.20
C TYR A 82 -121.77 92.56 -26.54
N ARG A 83 -123.04 92.97 -26.68
CA ARG A 83 -124.09 92.21 -27.37
C ARG A 83 -124.73 93.12 -28.39
N PHE A 84 -124.85 92.73 -29.64
CA PHE A 84 -125.34 93.59 -30.70
C PHE A 84 -126.04 92.83 -31.83
N VAL A 85 -126.96 93.52 -32.50
CA VAL A 85 -127.62 93.08 -33.74
C VAL A 85 -127.00 93.87 -34.89
N TYR A 86 -126.46 93.16 -35.87
CA TYR A 86 -125.76 93.74 -37.00
C TYR A 86 -126.40 93.28 -38.30
N ARG A 87 -126.93 94.23 -39.07
CA ARG A 87 -127.63 94.00 -40.33
C ARG A 87 -126.90 94.66 -41.48
N LYS A 88 -126.84 93.96 -42.61
CA LYS A 88 -126.30 94.48 -43.85
C LYS A 88 -127.11 94.00 -45.04
N ARG A 89 -127.57 94.94 -45.87
CA ARG A 89 -128.10 94.68 -47.21
C ARG A 89 -127.02 94.99 -48.25
N PHE A 90 -126.71 94.00 -49.07
CA PHE A 90 -125.82 94.12 -50.21
C PHE A 90 -126.60 94.38 -51.51
N HIS A 91 -125.89 94.89 -52.52
CA HIS A 91 -126.39 95.10 -53.89
C HIS A 91 -127.41 96.23 -54.03
N LYS A 92 -128.71 95.94 -53.92
CA LYS A 92 -129.78 96.93 -54.16
C LYS A 92 -130.08 97.64 -52.86
N LYS A 93 -130.12 98.98 -52.92
CA LYS A 93 -130.27 99.86 -51.75
C LYS A 93 -129.32 99.47 -50.60
N PRO A 94 -128.00 99.42 -50.85
CA PRO A 94 -127.04 98.92 -49.87
C PRO A 94 -127.15 99.72 -48.57
N GLU A 95 -127.19 98.99 -47.47
CA GLU A 95 -127.52 99.53 -46.16
C GLU A 95 -126.79 98.71 -45.09
N THR A 96 -126.23 99.38 -44.11
CA THR A 96 -125.61 98.76 -42.93
C THR A 96 -126.24 99.38 -41.70
N GLU A 97 -126.62 98.55 -40.74
CA GLU A 97 -127.19 98.97 -39.46
C GLU A 97 -126.57 98.15 -38.35
N LEU A 98 -126.17 98.82 -37.27
CA LEU A 98 -125.70 98.20 -36.05
C LEU A 98 -126.56 98.70 -34.90
N THR A 99 -127.06 97.78 -34.10
CA THR A 99 -127.71 98.07 -32.83
C THR A 99 -126.95 97.34 -31.71
N ILE A 100 -126.16 98.07 -30.95
CA ILE A 100 -125.53 97.56 -29.74
C ILE A 100 -126.59 97.54 -28.62
N LEU A 101 -126.73 96.41 -27.97
CA LEU A 101 -127.65 96.14 -26.86
C LEU A 101 -126.96 96.28 -25.50
N ALA A 102 -125.70 95.85 -25.41
CA ALA A 102 -124.83 95.96 -24.24
C ALA A 102 -123.38 96.26 -24.69
N PRO A 103 -122.54 96.91 -23.87
CA PRO A 103 -122.80 97.36 -22.50
C PRO A 103 -123.67 98.62 -22.44
N ARG A 104 -123.68 99.43 -23.52
CA ARG A 104 -124.52 100.61 -23.68
C ARG A 104 -125.28 100.51 -24.99
N ARG A 105 -126.57 100.87 -24.97
CA ARG A 105 -127.37 100.92 -26.19
C ARG A 105 -126.85 101.99 -27.15
N GLU A 106 -126.56 101.57 -28.37
CA GLU A 106 -126.04 102.43 -29.45
C GLU A 106 -126.66 101.96 -30.78
N GLN A 107 -127.07 102.89 -31.63
CA GLN A 107 -127.54 102.59 -32.98
C GLN A 107 -126.73 103.39 -33.98
N LEU A 108 -126.07 102.69 -34.89
CA LEU A 108 -125.26 103.27 -35.96
C LEU A 108 -125.75 102.74 -37.30
N THR A 109 -125.51 103.51 -38.36
CA THR A 109 -125.80 103.09 -39.73
C THR A 109 -124.63 103.38 -40.66
N GLY A 110 -124.61 102.76 -41.84
CA GLY A 110 -123.59 102.98 -42.86
C GLY A 110 -122.19 102.48 -42.48
N ASP A 111 -121.17 103.21 -42.94
CA ASP A 111 -119.76 102.83 -42.72
C ASP A 111 -119.34 102.88 -41.25
N GLU A 112 -119.88 103.82 -40.45
CA GLU A 112 -119.60 103.92 -39.02
C GLU A 112 -120.04 102.65 -38.28
N ALA A 113 -121.21 102.10 -38.64
CA ALA A 113 -121.67 100.82 -38.11
C ALA A 113 -120.70 99.68 -38.43
N HIS A 114 -120.17 99.63 -39.65
CA HIS A 114 -119.22 98.59 -40.06
C HIS A 114 -117.87 98.70 -39.34
N GLU A 115 -117.28 99.89 -39.30
CA GLU A 115 -116.00 100.10 -38.61
C GLU A 115 -116.14 99.88 -37.11
N ARG A 116 -117.29 100.22 -36.51
CA ARG A 116 -117.55 99.95 -35.08
C ARG A 116 -117.57 98.46 -34.77
N VAL A 117 -118.20 97.63 -35.62
CA VAL A 117 -118.14 96.17 -35.45
C VAL A 117 -116.72 95.64 -35.61
N ARG A 118 -115.96 96.11 -36.61
CA ARG A 118 -114.56 95.69 -36.79
C ARG A 118 -113.68 96.05 -35.60
N ALA A 119 -113.87 97.24 -35.02
CA ALA A 119 -113.16 97.66 -33.81
C ALA A 119 -113.52 96.77 -32.61
N ILE A 120 -114.82 96.49 -32.40
CA ILE A 120 -115.27 95.59 -31.33
C ILE A 120 -114.65 94.20 -31.49
N LEU A 121 -114.62 93.65 -32.71
CA LEU A 121 -114.02 92.33 -32.95
C LEU A 121 -112.50 92.33 -32.74
N ALA A 122 -111.78 93.33 -33.25
CA ALA A 122 -110.33 93.42 -33.05
C ALA A 122 -109.93 93.61 -31.57
N GLU A 123 -110.80 94.25 -30.78
CA GLU A 123 -110.62 94.43 -29.33
C GLU A 123 -110.91 93.15 -28.53
N THR A 124 -111.93 92.38 -28.93
CA THR A 124 -112.54 91.36 -28.05
C THR A 124 -112.46 89.93 -28.57
N VAL A 125 -111.91 89.72 -29.77
CA VAL A 125 -111.80 88.40 -30.40
C VAL A 125 -110.39 88.20 -30.91
N ASP A 126 -109.76 87.10 -30.53
CA ASP A 126 -108.58 86.59 -31.23
C ASP A 126 -109.03 86.08 -32.61
N LEU A 127 -108.82 86.91 -33.62
CA LEU A 127 -109.26 86.63 -34.99
C LEU A 127 -108.48 85.46 -35.61
N ASP A 128 -107.24 85.23 -35.19
CA ASP A 128 -106.41 84.12 -35.67
C ASP A 128 -106.90 82.80 -35.03
N LEU A 129 -107.30 82.83 -33.76
CA LEU A 129 -108.00 81.71 -33.12
C LEU A 129 -109.36 81.44 -33.76
N TRP A 130 -110.13 82.48 -34.09
CA TRP A 130 -111.43 82.33 -34.80
C TRP A 130 -111.25 81.68 -36.17
N GLN A 131 -110.19 82.00 -36.90
CA GLN A 131 -109.88 81.34 -38.17
C GLN A 131 -109.40 79.90 -37.97
N ALA A 132 -108.51 79.65 -37.00
CA ALA A 132 -107.94 78.33 -36.73
C ALA A 132 -108.99 77.31 -36.24
N GLN A 133 -110.05 77.77 -35.55
CA GLN A 133 -111.14 76.93 -35.02
C GLN A 133 -112.22 76.54 -36.04
N ARG A 134 -112.05 76.88 -37.32
CA ARG A 134 -112.98 76.49 -38.40
C ARG A 134 -112.44 75.34 -39.23
N VAL A 135 -113.30 74.34 -39.47
CA VAL A 135 -113.05 73.21 -40.37
C VAL A 135 -113.97 73.36 -41.58
N ILE A 136 -113.41 73.80 -42.71
CA ILE A 136 -114.13 73.99 -43.97
C ILE A 136 -113.67 72.94 -44.99
N GLN A 137 -114.62 72.35 -45.73
CA GLN A 137 -114.53 71.10 -46.53
C GLN A 137 -113.35 70.98 -47.54
N ALA A 138 -112.57 72.04 -47.81
CA ALA A 138 -111.43 72.03 -48.72
C ALA A 138 -110.03 71.97 -48.04
N ALA A 139 -109.94 72.08 -46.71
CA ALA A 139 -108.66 72.17 -45.99
C ALA A 139 -108.56 71.27 -44.73
N SER A 140 -109.41 70.25 -44.59
CA SER A 140 -109.62 69.52 -43.31
C SER A 140 -108.51 68.55 -42.86
N THR A 141 -107.42 68.35 -43.62
CA THR A 141 -106.38 67.35 -43.33
C THR A 141 -104.97 67.88 -43.06
N SER A 142 -104.73 69.20 -43.15
CA SER A 142 -103.46 69.80 -42.71
C SER A 142 -103.36 69.86 -41.18
N ALA A 143 -102.15 69.72 -40.65
CA ALA A 143 -101.89 69.93 -39.23
C ALA A 143 -102.30 71.36 -38.83
N THR A 144 -102.94 71.52 -37.67
CA THR A 144 -103.43 72.82 -37.21
C THR A 144 -102.26 73.60 -36.62
N GLU A 145 -102.01 74.81 -37.13
CA GLU A 145 -100.97 75.71 -36.60
C GLU A 145 -101.61 76.64 -35.58
N LEU A 146 -101.24 76.47 -34.30
CA LEU A 146 -101.81 77.22 -33.18
C LEU A 146 -100.77 78.12 -32.48
N SER A 147 -99.52 78.11 -32.93
CA SER A 147 -98.42 78.89 -32.33
C SER A 147 -98.56 80.40 -32.50
N GLY A 148 -99.38 80.87 -33.45
CA GLY A 148 -99.67 82.29 -33.66
C GLY A 148 -100.87 82.83 -32.88
N CYS A 149 -101.57 82.02 -32.08
CA CYS A 149 -102.77 82.44 -31.38
C CYS A 149 -102.43 83.09 -30.02
N ASP A 150 -102.64 84.39 -29.90
CA ASP A 150 -102.34 85.18 -28.70
C ASP A 150 -103.12 84.70 -27.47
N ALA A 151 -104.38 84.31 -27.62
CA ALA A 151 -105.20 83.83 -26.52
C ALA A 151 -104.71 82.46 -25.99
N LEU A 152 -104.18 81.60 -26.86
CA LEU A 152 -103.62 80.31 -26.48
C LEU A 152 -102.23 80.47 -25.86
N SER A 153 -101.39 81.36 -26.40
CA SER A 153 -100.08 81.70 -25.82
C SER A 153 -100.21 82.28 -24.41
N ARG A 154 -101.15 83.20 -24.18
CA ARG A 154 -101.45 83.71 -22.83
C ARG A 154 -101.93 82.62 -21.88
N ALA A 155 -102.78 81.70 -22.34
CA ALA A 155 -103.23 80.59 -21.52
C ALA A 155 -102.08 79.65 -21.14
N LEU A 156 -101.17 79.38 -22.08
CA LEU A 156 -99.98 78.56 -21.83
C LEU A 156 -98.97 79.27 -20.92
N ASP A 157 -98.79 80.59 -21.04
CA ASP A 157 -97.96 81.39 -20.12
C ASP A 157 -98.50 81.38 -18.68
N VAL A 158 -99.83 81.48 -18.51
CA VAL A 158 -100.47 81.38 -17.19
C VAL A 158 -100.29 79.98 -16.58
N VAL A 159 -100.35 78.92 -17.40
CA VAL A 159 -100.09 77.54 -16.95
C VAL A 159 -98.60 77.28 -16.70
N ALA A 160 -97.70 77.96 -17.43
CA ALA A 160 -96.26 77.88 -17.28
C ALA A 160 -95.72 78.69 -16.07
N GLY A 161 -96.54 79.57 -15.49
CA GLY A 161 -96.28 80.31 -14.25
C GLY A 161 -95.49 81.60 -14.46
N GLU A 162 -96.06 82.74 -14.01
CA GLU A 162 -95.42 84.07 -14.01
C GLU A 162 -94.05 84.08 -13.31
N VAL A 163 -93.04 84.63 -13.98
CA VAL A 163 -91.89 85.29 -13.33
C VAL A 163 -91.55 86.56 -14.11
N ASP A 164 -91.70 87.69 -13.43
CA ASP A 164 -91.12 89.00 -13.75
C ASP A 164 -89.57 88.91 -13.83
N ASP A 165 -89.01 89.09 -15.03
CA ASP A 165 -87.89 90.01 -15.31
C ASP A 165 -87.50 89.89 -16.79
N THR A 166 -87.70 90.99 -17.52
CA THR A 166 -87.25 91.35 -18.89
C THR A 166 -86.78 90.24 -19.86
N PRO A 167 -87.46 90.06 -21.01
CA PRO A 167 -87.02 89.16 -22.07
C PRO A 167 -85.81 89.77 -22.81
N ALA A 168 -84.60 89.27 -22.53
CA ALA A 168 -83.54 89.29 -23.52
C ALA A 168 -83.85 88.15 -24.51
N GLY A 169 -84.40 88.52 -25.67
CA GLY A 169 -84.79 87.57 -26.71
C GLY A 169 -83.66 86.59 -27.04
N ALA A 170 -84.02 85.32 -27.20
CA ALA A 170 -83.12 84.28 -27.69
C ALA A 170 -82.55 84.69 -29.06
N GLY A 171 -81.33 85.24 -29.06
CA GLY A 171 -80.61 85.67 -30.24
C GLY A 171 -79.34 84.84 -30.50
N PRO A 172 -78.69 84.98 -31.67
CA PRO A 172 -77.54 84.17 -32.12
C PRO A 172 -76.28 84.20 -31.22
N ALA A 173 -76.26 85.02 -30.18
CA ALA A 173 -75.10 85.21 -29.29
C ALA A 173 -74.89 84.06 -28.28
N ASP A 174 -75.95 83.37 -27.85
CA ASP A 174 -75.83 82.25 -26.89
C ASP A 174 -75.24 80.98 -27.52
N ALA A 175 -75.45 80.77 -28.83
CA ALA A 175 -74.81 79.69 -29.56
C ALA A 175 -73.29 79.90 -29.67
N LEU A 176 -72.84 81.15 -29.90
CA LEU A 176 -71.43 81.51 -30.02
C LEU A 176 -70.65 81.36 -28.69
N LEU A 177 -71.30 81.49 -27.54
CA LEU A 177 -70.65 81.31 -26.24
C LEU A 177 -70.37 79.84 -25.93
N VAL A 178 -71.31 78.94 -26.23
CA VAL A 178 -71.16 77.50 -26.02
C VAL A 178 -70.03 76.93 -26.89
N ASP A 179 -69.93 77.37 -28.15
CA ASP A 179 -68.89 76.91 -29.06
C ASP A 179 -67.48 77.34 -28.62
N ARG A 180 -67.32 78.55 -28.09
CA ARG A 180 -66.03 79.04 -27.55
C ARG A 180 -65.59 78.29 -26.30
N ILE A 181 -66.54 77.91 -25.44
CA ILE A 181 -66.25 77.07 -24.26
C ILE A 181 -65.76 75.68 -24.70
N ASP A 182 -66.37 75.14 -25.75
CA ASP A 182 -66.01 73.86 -26.33
C ASP A 182 -64.61 73.90 -27.00
N GLU A 183 -64.25 75.01 -27.64
CA GLU A 183 -62.91 75.21 -28.22
C GLU A 183 -61.81 75.29 -27.15
N GLU A 184 -62.01 76.09 -26.09
CA GLU A 184 -61.03 76.21 -25.01
C GLU A 184 -60.86 74.89 -24.23
N TYR A 185 -61.93 74.10 -24.09
CA TYR A 185 -61.86 72.76 -23.51
C TYR A 185 -60.96 71.80 -24.31
N ARG A 186 -61.02 71.87 -25.64
CA ARG A 186 -60.26 70.96 -26.54
C ARG A 186 -58.76 71.18 -26.52
N ARG A 187 -58.29 72.33 -26.05
CA ARG A 187 -56.84 72.62 -25.87
C ARG A 187 -56.19 71.78 -24.76
N TYR A 188 -56.99 71.32 -23.80
CA TYR A 188 -56.52 70.59 -22.63
C TYR A 188 -57.03 69.15 -22.57
N PHE A 189 -58.22 68.89 -23.13
CA PHE A 189 -58.85 67.58 -23.10
C PHE A 189 -59.34 67.12 -24.47
N THR A 190 -59.34 65.81 -24.68
CA THR A 190 -60.09 65.21 -25.80
C THR A 190 -61.60 65.34 -25.57
N ALA A 191 -62.41 65.08 -26.60
CA ALA A 191 -63.87 65.02 -26.46
C ALA A 191 -64.34 64.06 -25.34
N THR A 192 -63.56 63.02 -25.06
CA THR A 192 -63.77 62.02 -23.99
C THR A 192 -63.21 62.39 -22.63
N GLY A 193 -62.61 63.58 -22.47
CA GLY A 193 -62.09 64.08 -21.19
C GLY A 193 -60.69 63.59 -20.81
N ARG A 194 -59.93 63.00 -21.73
CA ARG A 194 -58.52 62.63 -21.48
C ARG A 194 -57.59 63.82 -21.69
N PRO A 195 -56.53 64.00 -20.87
CA PRO A 195 -55.50 65.01 -21.13
C PRO A 195 -54.95 64.92 -22.55
N THR A 196 -54.83 66.05 -23.22
CA THR A 196 -54.24 66.15 -24.56
C THR A 196 -53.43 67.45 -24.70
N ALA A 197 -52.66 67.56 -25.78
CA ALA A 197 -51.95 68.76 -26.20
C ALA A 197 -51.19 69.47 -25.05
N GLU A 198 -51.61 70.68 -24.67
CA GLU A 198 -50.93 71.52 -23.68
C GLU A 198 -50.83 70.81 -22.31
N TRP A 199 -51.88 70.08 -21.91
CA TRP A 199 -51.90 69.43 -20.59
C TRP A 199 -51.01 68.19 -20.54
N LEU A 200 -51.02 67.37 -21.60
CA LEU A 200 -50.17 66.18 -21.69
C LEU A 200 -48.67 66.55 -21.80
N ALA A 201 -48.34 67.64 -22.51
CA ALA A 201 -46.98 68.13 -22.61
C ALA A 201 -46.40 68.55 -21.25
N ALA A 202 -47.19 69.25 -20.43
CA ALA A 202 -46.77 69.64 -19.09
C ALA A 202 -46.58 68.44 -18.14
N ILE A 203 -47.45 67.42 -18.23
CA ILE A 203 -47.31 66.16 -17.48
C ILE A 203 -46.00 65.44 -17.85
N ASN A 204 -45.71 65.30 -19.14
CA ASN A 204 -44.51 64.59 -19.60
C ASN A 204 -43.22 65.34 -19.24
N ARG A 205 -43.23 66.69 -19.31
CA ARG A 205 -42.08 67.51 -18.94
C ARG A 205 -41.75 67.38 -17.45
N LEU A 206 -42.75 67.40 -16.57
CA LEU A 206 -42.57 67.19 -15.14
C LEU A 206 -41.99 65.79 -14.85
N LYS A 207 -42.55 64.75 -15.48
CA LYS A 207 -42.05 63.38 -15.33
C LYS A 207 -40.58 63.23 -15.76
N ALA A 208 -40.21 63.80 -16.91
CA ALA A 208 -38.83 63.77 -17.39
C ALA A 208 -37.86 64.52 -16.45
N ALA A 209 -38.29 65.64 -15.88
CA ALA A 209 -37.50 66.39 -14.91
C ALA A 209 -37.33 65.64 -13.57
N ASP A 210 -38.37 64.95 -13.08
CA ASP A 210 -38.28 64.09 -11.89
C ASP A 210 -37.31 62.91 -12.12
N GLU A 211 -37.37 62.26 -13.30
CA GLU A 211 -36.44 61.18 -13.68
C GLU A 211 -34.98 61.67 -13.76
N ASP A 212 -34.75 62.87 -14.28
CA ASP A 212 -33.41 63.44 -14.37
C ASP A 212 -32.82 63.83 -13.00
N VAL A 213 -33.65 64.36 -12.10
CA VAL A 213 -33.26 64.61 -10.70
C VAL A 213 -32.90 63.30 -10.00
N ALA A 214 -33.70 62.24 -10.16
CA ALA A 214 -33.40 60.93 -9.57
C ALA A 214 -32.05 60.38 -10.07
N ARG A 215 -31.78 60.50 -11.37
CA ARG A 215 -30.50 60.09 -11.98
C ARG A 215 -29.32 60.90 -11.43
N CYS A 216 -29.44 62.22 -11.36
CA CYS A 216 -28.37 63.08 -10.86
C CYS A 216 -28.13 62.88 -9.35
N ALA A 217 -29.18 62.64 -8.57
CA ALA A 217 -29.09 62.33 -7.14
C ALA A 217 -28.38 60.99 -6.90
N ALA A 218 -28.68 59.96 -7.70
CA ALA A 218 -27.95 58.69 -7.65
C ALA A 218 -26.46 58.87 -7.95
N ALA A 219 -26.12 59.70 -8.96
CA ALA A 219 -24.73 60.00 -9.30
C ALA A 219 -24.00 60.74 -8.18
N ILE A 220 -24.67 61.56 -7.36
CA ILE A 220 -24.08 62.20 -6.17
C ILE A 220 -23.85 61.18 -5.06
N ALA A 221 -24.83 60.29 -4.83
CA ALA A 221 -24.73 59.25 -3.81
C ALA A 221 -23.53 58.31 -4.06
N GLU A 222 -23.19 58.03 -5.32
CA GLU A 222 -21.96 57.31 -5.69
C GLU A 222 -20.68 58.05 -5.24
N VAL A 223 -20.65 59.38 -5.33
CA VAL A 223 -19.50 60.19 -4.87
C VAL A 223 -19.39 60.09 -3.35
N ASP A 224 -20.49 60.26 -2.62
CA ASP A 224 -20.50 60.19 -1.16
C ASP A 224 -20.04 58.81 -0.66
N GLU A 225 -20.47 57.74 -1.34
CA GLU A 225 -20.03 56.38 -1.02
C GLU A 225 -18.53 56.17 -1.32
N ALA A 226 -18.04 56.67 -2.45
CA ALA A 226 -16.61 56.63 -2.76
C ALA A 226 -15.76 57.44 -1.75
N VAL A 227 -16.25 58.59 -1.27
CA VAL A 227 -15.59 59.39 -0.22
C VAL A 227 -15.55 58.61 1.10
N ARG A 228 -16.68 58.01 1.52
CA ARG A 228 -16.70 57.16 2.73
C ARG A 228 -15.73 56.00 2.61
N ARG A 229 -15.72 55.31 1.46
CA ARG A 229 -14.81 54.19 1.20
C ARG A 229 -13.35 54.61 1.24
N HIS A 230 -13.02 55.78 0.67
CA HIS A 230 -11.67 56.35 0.75
C HIS A 230 -11.25 56.61 2.21
N ALA A 231 -12.13 57.21 3.02
CA ALA A 231 -11.85 57.48 4.42
C ALA A 231 -11.59 56.18 5.22
N THR A 232 -12.41 55.15 5.04
CA THR A 232 -12.20 53.83 5.66
C THR A 232 -10.88 53.20 5.23
N LEU A 233 -10.61 53.15 3.93
CA LEU A 233 -9.37 52.57 3.40
C LEU A 233 -8.12 53.34 3.86
N THR A 234 -8.23 54.65 4.13
CA THR A 234 -7.12 55.44 4.69
C THR A 234 -6.77 54.98 6.10
N VAL A 235 -7.78 54.74 6.95
CA VAL A 235 -7.58 54.21 8.31
C VAL A 235 -7.05 52.78 8.26
N ASP A 236 -7.60 51.94 7.38
CA ASP A 236 -7.14 50.56 7.18
C ASP A 236 -5.67 50.53 6.74
N LEU A 237 -5.23 51.48 5.91
CA LEU A 237 -3.84 51.59 5.47
C LEU A 237 -2.90 51.90 6.64
N GLU A 238 -3.29 52.81 7.53
CA GLU A 238 -2.50 53.12 8.72
C GLU A 238 -2.35 51.89 9.63
N MET A 239 -3.44 51.15 9.85
CA MET A 239 -3.42 49.91 10.64
C MET A 239 -2.55 48.83 9.99
N ALA A 240 -2.75 48.57 8.69
CA ALA A 240 -1.98 47.57 7.95
C ALA A 240 -0.48 47.93 7.89
N THR A 241 -0.15 49.23 7.79
CA THR A 241 1.24 49.69 7.82
C THR A 241 1.88 49.48 9.19
N ARG A 242 1.16 49.75 10.28
CA ARG A 242 1.65 49.45 11.65
C ARG A 242 1.86 47.95 11.86
N GLU A 243 0.91 47.12 11.42
CA GLU A 243 1.02 45.66 11.47
C GLU A 243 2.23 45.17 10.66
N LYS A 244 2.41 45.64 9.43
CA LYS A 244 3.57 45.34 8.56
C LYS A 244 4.89 45.71 9.23
N ASN A 245 4.99 46.89 9.84
CA ASN A 245 6.20 47.34 10.50
C ASN A 245 6.50 46.51 11.77
N SER A 246 5.47 46.19 12.57
CA SER A 246 5.64 45.37 13.78
C SER A 246 6.10 43.94 13.45
N THR A 247 5.47 43.30 12.47
CA THR A 247 5.83 41.95 12.02
C THR A 247 7.20 41.93 11.35
N ALA A 248 7.62 43.01 10.67
CA ALA A 248 8.98 43.13 10.14
C ALA A 248 10.06 43.13 11.24
N ILE A 249 9.79 43.76 12.40
CA ILE A 249 10.69 43.71 13.57
C ILE A 249 10.77 42.29 14.13
N GLU A 250 9.63 41.59 14.25
CA GLU A 250 9.59 40.20 14.72
C GLU A 250 10.33 39.25 13.77
N VAL A 251 10.17 39.42 12.45
CA VAL A 251 10.93 38.66 11.44
C VAL A 251 12.43 38.89 11.60
N ALA A 252 12.86 40.14 11.78
CA ALA A 252 14.28 40.45 11.96
C ALA A 252 14.86 39.82 13.24
N ALA A 253 14.13 39.87 14.36
CA ALA A 253 14.54 39.25 15.61
C ALA A 253 14.60 37.71 15.53
N ALA A 254 13.61 37.09 14.88
CA ALA A 254 13.59 35.66 14.63
C ALA A 254 14.73 35.23 13.68
N GLN A 255 15.04 36.06 12.66
CA GLN A 255 16.15 35.82 11.74
C GLN A 255 17.50 35.85 12.49
N GLN A 256 17.71 36.87 13.33
CA GLN A 256 18.94 36.96 14.12
C GLN A 256 19.13 35.76 15.04
N SER A 257 18.04 35.26 15.64
CA SER A 257 18.09 34.03 16.45
C SER A 257 18.43 32.81 15.61
N ALA A 258 17.87 32.69 14.41
CA ALA A 258 18.18 31.60 13.48
C ALA A 258 19.62 31.64 12.98
N ASP A 259 20.17 32.82 12.70
CA ASP A 259 21.55 33.01 12.27
C ASP A 259 22.55 32.64 13.38
N ALA A 260 22.22 32.94 14.65
CA ALA A 260 22.99 32.51 15.80
C ALA A 260 23.01 30.98 15.94
N VAL A 261 21.84 30.33 15.82
CA VAL A 261 21.70 28.86 15.82
C VAL A 261 22.48 28.24 14.66
N ALA A 262 22.40 28.82 13.45
CA ALA A 262 23.14 28.33 12.29
C ALA A 262 24.65 28.43 12.49
N THR A 263 25.13 29.53 13.09
CA THR A 263 26.54 29.72 13.44
C THR A 263 27.01 28.69 14.47
N LEU A 264 26.24 28.47 15.54
CA LEU A 264 26.55 27.45 16.55
C LEU A 264 26.54 26.03 15.97
N THR A 265 25.59 25.74 15.07
CA THR A 265 25.51 24.44 14.37
C THR A 265 26.76 24.21 13.53
N ALA A 266 27.20 25.21 12.76
CA ALA A 266 28.42 25.11 11.97
C ALA A 266 29.69 24.94 12.83
N GLN A 267 29.76 25.64 13.97
CA GLN A 267 30.84 25.47 14.94
C GLN A 267 30.86 24.07 15.56
N LEU A 268 29.69 23.52 15.91
CA LEU A 268 29.56 22.17 16.45
C LEU A 268 30.04 21.12 15.44
N GLU A 269 29.63 21.23 14.18
CA GLU A 269 30.10 20.31 13.12
C GLU A 269 31.61 20.41 12.92
N GLN A 270 32.18 21.62 12.91
CA GLN A 270 33.63 21.78 12.85
C GLN A 270 34.35 21.18 14.07
N ALA A 271 33.78 21.33 15.26
CA ALA A 271 34.31 20.74 16.48
C ALA A 271 34.26 19.20 16.44
N ARG A 272 33.19 18.62 15.92
CA ARG A 272 33.03 17.15 15.74
C ARG A 272 34.11 16.58 14.84
N VAL A 273 34.34 17.20 13.68
CA VAL A 273 35.41 16.79 12.75
C VAL A 273 36.78 16.84 13.41
N ARG A 274 37.06 17.89 14.21
CA ARG A 274 38.32 18.00 14.95
C ARG A 274 38.45 16.94 16.05
N ALA A 275 37.38 16.64 16.77
CA ALA A 275 37.35 15.60 17.80
C ALA A 275 37.58 14.21 17.21
N GLU A 276 36.95 13.89 16.09
CA GLU A 276 37.15 12.62 15.37
C GLU A 276 38.59 12.48 14.87
N ALA A 277 39.14 13.52 14.25
CA ALA A 277 40.53 13.53 13.82
C ALA A 277 41.49 13.31 15.00
N ALA A 278 41.31 14.03 16.11
CA ALA A 278 42.12 13.88 17.31
C ALA A 278 42.00 12.48 17.94
N ALA A 279 40.80 11.92 18.01
CA ALA A 279 40.56 10.57 18.49
C ALA A 279 41.25 9.52 17.61
N SER A 280 41.19 9.66 16.28
CA SER A 280 41.89 8.79 15.34
C SER A 280 43.41 8.87 15.51
N THR A 281 43.97 10.08 15.70
CA THR A 281 45.40 10.27 15.94
C THR A 281 45.84 9.65 17.26
N HIS A 282 45.04 9.78 18.33
CA HIS A 282 45.28 9.11 19.61
C HIS A 282 45.21 7.58 19.49
N ALA A 283 44.22 7.04 18.79
CA ALA A 283 44.09 5.60 18.58
C ALA A 283 45.30 5.02 17.82
N ALA A 284 45.78 5.70 16.79
CA ALA A 284 46.96 5.29 16.02
C ALA A 284 48.24 5.30 16.87
N SER A 285 48.46 6.34 17.69
CA SER A 285 49.62 6.39 18.58
C SER A 285 49.52 5.33 19.69
N LEU A 286 48.33 5.10 20.25
CA LEU A 286 48.11 4.07 21.27
C LEU A 286 48.35 2.64 20.73
N ALA A 287 47.92 2.36 19.50
CA ALA A 287 48.21 1.09 18.83
C ALA A 287 49.72 0.88 18.65
N THR A 288 50.44 1.94 18.26
CA THR A 288 51.91 1.92 18.12
C THR A 288 52.60 1.65 19.46
N LEU A 289 52.15 2.28 20.55
CA LEU A 289 52.67 2.05 21.91
C LEU A 289 52.37 0.63 22.40
N THR A 290 51.19 0.10 22.10
CA THR A 290 50.80 -1.27 22.48
C THR A 290 51.65 -2.30 21.76
N GLU A 291 51.86 -2.12 20.46
CA GLU A 291 52.75 -2.97 19.67
C GLU A 291 54.20 -2.88 20.16
N ARG A 292 54.66 -1.67 20.53
CA ARG A 292 55.99 -1.48 21.15
C ARG A 292 56.15 -2.29 22.42
N ARG A 293 55.16 -2.26 23.31
CA ARG A 293 55.16 -3.03 24.57
C ARG A 293 55.19 -4.54 24.29
N ARG A 294 54.44 -5.02 23.29
CA ARG A 294 54.43 -6.42 22.88
C ARG A 294 55.81 -6.87 22.39
N THR A 295 56.43 -6.13 21.47
CA THR A 295 57.76 -6.47 20.94
C THR A 295 58.83 -6.43 22.02
N ARG A 296 58.74 -5.51 22.99
CA ARG A 296 59.67 -5.51 24.14
C ARG A 296 59.52 -6.76 25.00
N ALA A 297 58.29 -7.15 25.35
CA ALA A 297 58.05 -8.37 26.10
C ALA A 297 58.50 -9.62 25.33
N GLU A 298 58.32 -9.63 24.00
CA GLU A 298 58.78 -10.67 23.08
C GLU A 298 60.31 -10.84 23.14
N VAL A 299 61.06 -9.74 23.17
CA VAL A 299 62.51 -9.71 23.33
C VAL A 299 62.92 -10.22 24.71
N ASP A 300 62.31 -9.70 25.78
CA ASP A 300 62.63 -10.11 27.16
C ASP A 300 62.42 -11.63 27.38
N GLU A 301 61.34 -12.19 26.82
CA GLU A 301 61.06 -13.64 26.87
C GLU A 301 62.13 -14.46 26.12
N ARG A 302 62.52 -14.00 24.92
CA ARG A 302 63.55 -14.67 24.10
C ARG A 302 64.93 -14.59 24.73
N ILE A 303 65.30 -13.47 25.35
CA ILE A 303 66.53 -13.34 26.15
C ILE A 303 66.56 -14.41 27.24
N ALA A 304 65.46 -14.56 27.99
CA ALA A 304 65.36 -15.57 29.05
C ALA A 304 65.42 -17.01 28.48
N ALA A 305 64.85 -17.25 27.30
CA ALA A 305 64.92 -18.55 26.62
C ALA A 305 66.34 -18.88 26.14
N VAL A 306 67.04 -17.93 25.53
CA VAL A 306 68.46 -18.08 25.13
C VAL A 306 69.33 -18.37 26.33
N ALA A 307 69.17 -17.63 27.44
CA ALA A 307 69.94 -17.84 28.66
C ALA A 307 69.77 -19.27 29.21
N ARG A 308 68.52 -19.76 29.30
CA ARG A 308 68.22 -21.14 29.75
C ARG A 308 68.80 -22.19 28.81
N LEU A 309 68.54 -22.08 27.51
CA LEU A 309 69.02 -23.04 26.51
C LEU A 309 70.55 -23.06 26.43
N ARG A 310 71.21 -21.93 26.68
CA ARG A 310 72.67 -21.85 26.75
C ARG A 310 73.22 -22.67 27.90
N THR A 311 72.68 -22.49 29.12
CA THR A 311 73.06 -23.29 30.29
C THR A 311 72.79 -24.78 30.05
N ASP A 312 71.65 -25.14 29.48
CA ASP A 312 71.31 -26.53 29.16
C ASP A 312 72.26 -27.14 28.12
N ALA A 313 72.63 -26.38 27.09
CA ALA A 313 73.56 -26.81 26.05
C ALA A 313 74.99 -26.98 26.59
N GLU A 314 75.46 -26.06 27.44
CA GLU A 314 76.76 -26.13 28.11
C GLU A 314 76.83 -27.37 29.01
N SER A 315 75.81 -27.60 29.86
CA SER A 315 75.73 -28.81 30.71
C SER A 315 75.67 -30.10 29.88
N ALA A 316 74.92 -30.12 28.76
CA ALA A 316 74.87 -31.29 27.90
C ALA A 316 76.19 -31.55 27.17
N ALA A 317 76.96 -30.51 26.86
CA ALA A 317 78.31 -30.64 26.29
C ALA A 317 79.30 -31.21 27.32
N GLU A 318 79.23 -30.79 28.58
CA GLU A 318 80.02 -31.35 29.68
C GLU A 318 79.69 -32.82 29.94
N ASP A 319 78.40 -33.19 29.95
CA ASP A 319 77.93 -34.57 30.03
C ASP A 319 78.52 -35.43 28.89
N ALA A 320 78.52 -34.92 27.66
CA ALA A 320 79.07 -35.62 26.50
C ALA A 320 80.61 -35.74 26.58
N ALA A 321 81.30 -34.72 27.09
CA ALA A 321 82.74 -34.78 27.34
C ALA A 321 83.09 -35.86 28.38
N THR A 322 82.35 -35.89 29.49
CA THR A 322 82.48 -36.90 30.55
C THR A 322 82.22 -38.31 30.01
N ALA A 323 81.15 -38.49 29.22
CA ALA A 323 80.85 -39.79 28.59
C ALA A 323 81.95 -40.23 27.61
N ARG A 324 82.64 -39.29 26.95
CA ARG A 324 83.75 -39.58 26.04
C ARG A 324 84.97 -40.08 26.79
N GLU A 325 85.28 -39.49 27.94
CA GLU A 325 86.33 -39.98 28.84
C GLU A 325 86.00 -41.36 29.40
N MET A 326 84.75 -41.59 29.83
CA MET A 326 84.29 -42.91 30.30
C MET A 326 84.42 -43.99 29.23
N ARG A 327 84.05 -43.67 27.98
CA ARG A 327 84.21 -44.58 26.84
C ARG A 327 85.69 -44.91 26.60
N ALA A 328 86.57 -43.90 26.57
CA ALA A 328 88.00 -44.12 26.36
C ALA A 328 88.61 -45.01 27.47
N ALA A 329 88.23 -44.77 28.73
CA ALA A 329 88.66 -45.61 29.85
C ALA A 329 88.14 -47.05 29.73
N ALA A 330 86.86 -47.23 29.38
CA ALA A 330 86.25 -48.54 29.19
C ALA A 330 86.92 -49.33 28.04
N GLU A 331 87.15 -48.68 26.88
CA GLU A 331 87.87 -49.28 25.75
C GLU A 331 89.30 -49.69 26.12
N ALA A 332 90.02 -48.87 26.89
CA ALA A 332 91.34 -49.21 27.38
C ALA A 332 91.31 -50.44 28.32
N THR A 333 90.33 -50.52 29.23
CA THR A 333 90.18 -51.70 30.12
C THR A 333 89.81 -52.96 29.34
N ALA A 334 88.94 -52.86 28.33
CA ALA A 334 88.58 -53.99 27.47
C ALA A 334 89.77 -54.47 26.63
N ALA A 335 90.60 -53.55 26.12
CA ALA A 335 91.84 -53.90 25.43
C ALA A 335 92.83 -54.63 26.34
N ALA A 336 93.02 -54.15 27.57
CA ALA A 336 93.88 -54.80 28.57
C ALA A 336 93.37 -56.21 28.93
N ALA A 337 92.06 -56.37 29.18
CA ALA A 337 91.45 -57.66 29.47
C ALA A 337 91.58 -58.65 28.29
N LYS A 338 91.49 -58.17 27.05
CA LYS A 338 91.73 -58.99 25.85
C LYS A 338 93.18 -59.47 25.77
N THR A 339 94.15 -58.62 26.09
CA THR A 339 95.57 -59.00 26.17
C THR A 339 95.82 -60.04 27.26
N ASP A 340 95.19 -59.88 28.44
CA ASP A 340 95.35 -60.84 29.54
C ASP A 340 94.68 -62.19 29.26
N LEU A 341 93.51 -62.20 28.59
CA LEU A 341 92.89 -63.42 28.09
C LEU A 341 93.81 -64.20 27.14
N GLN A 342 94.48 -63.49 26.22
CA GLN A 342 95.43 -64.09 25.30
C GLN A 342 96.63 -64.70 26.05
N ARG A 343 97.18 -63.98 27.03
CA ARG A 343 98.27 -64.49 27.89
C ARG A 343 97.84 -65.74 28.68
N CYS A 344 96.64 -65.73 29.27
CA CYS A 344 96.13 -66.88 30.00
C CYS A 344 95.88 -68.08 29.08
N LYS A 345 95.48 -67.85 27.82
CA LYS A 345 95.36 -68.91 26.82
C LYS A 345 96.71 -69.54 26.50
N GLU A 346 97.73 -68.73 26.24
CA GLU A 346 99.10 -69.20 26.00
C GLU A 346 99.64 -70.00 27.20
N ARG A 347 99.34 -69.57 28.43
CA ARG A 347 99.68 -70.31 29.67
C ARG A 347 98.98 -71.67 29.75
N VAL A 348 97.70 -71.76 29.37
CA VAL A 348 96.97 -73.05 29.30
C VAL A 348 97.57 -73.97 28.23
N ASP A 349 97.86 -73.44 27.04
CA ASP A 349 98.44 -74.22 25.94
C ASP A 349 99.83 -74.78 26.33
N ALA A 350 100.66 -73.97 27.00
CA ALA A 350 101.96 -74.41 27.52
C ALA A 350 101.82 -75.46 28.64
N ALA A 351 100.90 -75.27 29.59
CA ALA A 351 100.65 -76.24 30.66
C ALA A 351 100.10 -77.58 30.12
N HIS A 352 99.24 -77.54 29.09
CA HIS A 352 98.78 -78.74 28.38
C HIS A 352 99.94 -79.50 27.72
N ALA A 353 100.83 -78.79 27.02
CA ALA A 353 102.00 -79.39 26.38
C ALA A 353 102.92 -80.06 27.42
N ALA A 354 103.20 -79.39 28.55
CA ALA A 354 104.04 -79.94 29.61
C ALA A 354 103.44 -81.22 30.26
N VAL A 355 102.12 -81.27 30.46
CA VAL A 355 101.43 -82.47 30.98
C VAL A 355 101.45 -83.62 29.95
N ALA A 356 101.31 -83.32 28.65
CA ALA A 356 101.39 -84.31 27.59
C ALA A 356 102.79 -84.92 27.49
N LEU A 357 103.84 -84.10 27.54
CA LEU A 357 105.24 -84.54 27.55
C LEU A 357 105.55 -85.50 28.72
N LEU A 358 105.02 -85.19 29.91
CA LEU A 358 105.14 -86.06 31.08
C LEU A 358 104.45 -87.41 30.91
N ALA A 359 103.24 -87.42 30.34
CA ALA A 359 102.51 -88.66 30.06
C ALA A 359 103.25 -89.53 29.04
N ASP A 360 103.80 -88.93 27.99
CA ASP A 360 104.62 -89.63 26.98
C ASP A 360 105.92 -90.19 27.60
N ARG A 361 106.59 -89.46 28.50
CA ARG A 361 107.78 -89.97 29.24
C ARG A 361 107.44 -91.17 30.14
N GLU A 362 106.37 -91.08 30.94
CA GLU A 362 105.92 -92.19 31.80
C GLU A 362 105.53 -93.44 30.97
N GLU A 363 104.95 -93.26 29.79
CA GLU A 363 104.62 -94.34 28.88
C GLU A 363 105.88 -94.99 28.29
N ALA A 364 106.85 -94.18 27.83
CA ALA A 364 108.12 -94.67 27.30
C ALA A 364 108.91 -95.51 28.33
N ASP A 365 109.04 -95.01 29.56
CA ASP A 365 109.75 -95.73 30.64
C ASP A 365 109.09 -97.08 30.96
N ARG A 366 107.75 -97.10 31.03
CA ARG A 366 106.98 -98.32 31.30
C ARG A 366 107.14 -99.37 30.19
N LEU A 367 107.05 -98.93 28.93
CA LEU A 367 107.23 -99.82 27.77
C LEU A 367 108.66 -100.37 27.70
N SER A 368 109.66 -99.52 27.94
CA SER A 368 111.07 -99.91 27.98
C SER A 368 111.36 -100.97 29.05
N ALA A 369 110.88 -100.76 30.28
CA ALA A 369 111.05 -101.71 31.38
C ALA A 369 110.37 -103.07 31.10
N ARG A 370 109.18 -103.06 30.48
CA ARG A 370 108.46 -104.29 30.11
C ARG A 370 109.23 -105.08 29.04
N ILE A 371 109.72 -104.41 27.99
CA ILE A 371 110.53 -105.03 26.93
C ILE A 371 111.80 -105.67 27.51
N ALA A 372 112.54 -104.94 28.35
CA ALA A 372 113.77 -105.45 28.97
C ALA A 372 113.52 -106.72 29.81
N THR A 373 112.37 -106.80 30.49
CA THR A 373 111.98 -107.96 31.29
C THR A 373 111.66 -109.19 30.43
N ILE A 374 110.96 -109.00 29.30
CA ILE A 374 110.67 -110.06 28.32
C ILE A 374 111.97 -110.62 27.73
N GLU A 375 112.88 -109.74 27.29
CA GLU A 375 114.15 -110.14 26.69
C GLU A 375 115.08 -110.90 27.66
N ARG A 376 115.00 -110.61 28.96
CA ARG A 376 115.74 -111.36 29.99
C ARG A 376 115.21 -112.79 30.09
N HIS A 377 113.90 -112.98 30.19
CA HIS A 377 113.31 -114.32 30.32
C HIS A 377 113.41 -115.15 29.02
N GLN A 378 113.42 -114.52 27.84
CA GLN A 378 113.71 -115.22 26.59
C GLN A 378 115.11 -115.84 26.58
N ARG A 379 116.12 -115.07 27.01
CA ARG A 379 117.50 -115.56 27.15
C ARG A 379 117.62 -116.73 28.14
N GLU A 380 116.88 -116.68 29.25
CA GLU A 380 116.82 -117.76 30.24
C GLU A 380 116.20 -119.04 29.65
N LEU A 381 115.10 -118.93 28.89
CA LEU A 381 114.44 -120.06 28.24
C LEU A 381 115.36 -120.75 27.21
N ASP A 382 116.07 -119.96 26.41
CA ASP A 382 117.01 -120.46 25.41
C ASP A 382 118.22 -121.17 26.03
N ALA A 383 118.64 -120.77 27.24
CA ALA A 383 119.66 -121.51 28.00
C ALA A 383 119.13 -122.86 28.47
N VAL A 384 117.94 -122.91 29.10
CA VAL A 384 117.35 -124.15 29.61
C VAL A 384 117.06 -125.16 28.48
N ARG A 385 116.61 -124.70 27.31
CA ARG A 385 116.37 -125.56 26.13
C ARG A 385 117.67 -126.18 25.60
N ARG A 386 118.77 -125.43 25.59
CA ARG A 386 120.09 -125.95 25.18
C ARG A 386 120.59 -127.04 26.13
N ASP A 387 120.40 -126.86 27.44
CA ASP A 387 120.81 -127.86 28.43
C ASP A 387 119.97 -129.14 28.33
N LEU A 388 118.66 -129.03 28.08
CA LEU A 388 117.77 -130.18 27.87
C LEU A 388 118.17 -131.06 26.68
N ALA A 389 118.64 -130.45 25.60
CA ALA A 389 119.03 -131.16 24.37
C ALA A 389 120.27 -132.06 24.57
N ARG A 390 121.07 -131.83 25.61
CA ARG A 390 122.30 -132.58 25.90
C ARG A 390 122.07 -133.89 26.67
N ILE A 391 120.91 -134.09 27.29
CA ILE A 391 120.63 -135.28 28.13
C ILE A 391 119.84 -136.31 27.31
N THR A 392 120.49 -137.44 27.01
CA THR A 392 119.95 -138.58 26.23
C THR A 392 119.13 -139.55 27.07
N VAL A 393 119.34 -139.61 28.39
CA VAL A 393 118.58 -140.48 29.29
C VAL A 393 117.11 -140.06 29.30
N THR A 394 116.25 -141.02 28.94
CA THR A 394 114.79 -140.91 28.98
C THR A 394 114.23 -141.83 30.06
N ALA A 395 112.97 -141.61 30.46
CA ALA A 395 112.31 -142.48 31.42
C ALA A 395 112.25 -143.95 30.94
N GLU A 396 112.06 -144.15 29.63
CA GLU A 396 111.99 -145.47 28.99
C GLU A 396 113.34 -146.20 29.03
N SER A 397 114.41 -145.51 28.65
CA SER A 397 115.77 -146.09 28.65
C SER A 397 116.28 -146.38 30.07
N MET A 398 115.93 -145.55 31.06
CA MET A 398 116.23 -145.82 32.48
C MET A 398 115.56 -147.11 32.98
N THR A 399 114.33 -147.40 32.53
CA THR A 399 113.60 -148.62 32.91
C THR A 399 114.25 -149.88 32.33
N MET A 400 114.78 -149.81 31.11
CA MET A 400 115.49 -150.94 30.48
C MET A 400 116.82 -151.26 31.19
N LEU A 401 117.54 -150.24 31.63
CA LEU A 401 118.79 -150.38 32.38
C LEU A 401 118.62 -151.13 33.70
N GLU A 402 117.60 -150.79 34.48
CA GLU A 402 117.33 -151.44 35.77
C GLU A 402 117.00 -152.94 35.61
N LYS A 403 116.29 -153.29 34.53
CA LYS A 403 115.96 -154.69 34.21
C LYS A 403 117.20 -155.52 33.84
N ALA A 404 118.14 -154.92 33.11
CA ALA A 404 119.40 -155.58 32.73
C ALA A 404 120.31 -155.81 33.94
N ALA A 405 120.37 -154.87 34.88
CA ALA A 405 121.16 -155.01 36.11
C ALA A 405 120.69 -156.18 36.97
N ALA A 406 119.37 -156.33 37.14
CA ALA A 406 118.77 -157.43 37.89
C ALA A 406 118.98 -158.83 37.25
N ALA A 407 119.35 -158.91 35.96
CA ALA A 407 119.69 -160.18 35.31
C ALA A 407 121.11 -160.64 35.65
N VAL A 408 122.06 -159.71 35.82
CA VAL A 408 123.46 -160.00 36.18
C VAL A 408 123.57 -160.63 37.56
N GLU A 409 122.91 -160.04 38.56
CA GLU A 409 122.97 -160.54 39.94
C GLU A 409 122.47 -161.99 40.05
N ARG A 410 121.37 -162.33 39.35
CA ARG A 410 120.80 -163.68 39.36
C ARG A 410 121.74 -164.73 38.77
N ALA A 411 122.51 -164.36 37.75
CA ALA A 411 123.41 -165.29 37.08
C ALA A 411 124.69 -165.54 37.88
N ALA A 412 125.18 -164.56 38.65
CA ALA A 412 126.35 -164.72 39.53
C ALA A 412 126.12 -165.79 40.61
N ALA A 413 124.95 -165.75 41.26
CA ALA A 413 124.61 -166.65 42.36
C ALA A 413 124.55 -168.14 41.94
N ALA A 414 124.29 -168.44 40.65
CA ALA A 414 124.19 -169.80 40.14
C ALA A 414 125.56 -170.49 39.94
N VAL A 415 126.63 -169.73 39.69
CA VAL A 415 127.98 -170.25 39.47
C VAL A 415 128.57 -170.83 40.76
N GLU A 416 128.36 -170.16 41.88
CA GLU A 416 129.03 -170.43 43.16
C GLU A 416 128.64 -171.79 43.78
N GLN A 417 127.43 -172.30 43.50
CA GLN A 417 126.91 -173.55 44.09
C GLN A 417 127.49 -174.87 43.52
N THR A 418 128.30 -174.84 42.45
CA THR A 418 128.49 -176.04 41.58
C THR A 418 129.93 -176.62 41.50
N SER A 419 130.89 -176.25 42.38
CA SER A 419 132.32 -176.64 42.27
C SER A 419 132.83 -177.64 43.34
N ALA A 420 133.87 -178.45 43.05
CA ALA A 420 134.44 -179.48 43.94
C ALA A 420 135.85 -179.11 44.47
N ARG A 421 136.27 -179.61 45.66
CA ARG A 421 137.55 -179.26 46.32
C ARG A 421 138.50 -180.47 46.44
N ILE A 422 139.77 -180.28 46.10
CA ILE A 422 140.84 -181.29 46.18
C ILE A 422 141.85 -180.87 47.27
N GLU A 423 142.36 -181.85 48.03
CA GLU A 423 143.39 -181.68 49.07
C GLU A 423 144.49 -182.75 48.93
N VAL A 424 145.75 -182.34 48.98
CA VAL A 424 146.94 -183.21 48.84
C VAL A 424 147.86 -182.98 50.04
N VAL A 425 148.31 -184.05 50.71
CA VAL A 425 149.17 -183.99 51.91
C VAL A 425 150.40 -184.88 51.72
N ALA A 426 151.59 -184.37 52.03
CA ALA A 426 152.84 -185.15 51.93
C ALA A 426 153.23 -185.83 53.26
N GLU A 427 153.61 -187.11 53.23
CA GLU A 427 154.09 -187.87 54.41
C GLU A 427 155.62 -187.91 54.54
N ALA A 428 156.34 -187.63 53.46
CA ALA A 428 157.80 -187.49 53.39
C ALA A 428 158.15 -186.33 52.46
N ASP A 429 159.40 -185.87 52.47
CA ASP A 429 159.87 -184.89 51.48
C ASP A 429 159.65 -185.45 50.07
N VAL A 430 158.74 -184.82 49.33
CA VAL A 430 158.36 -185.26 48.00
C VAL A 430 158.08 -184.07 47.10
N ASP A 431 158.69 -184.10 45.91
CA ASP A 431 158.39 -183.16 44.86
C ASP A 431 157.10 -183.60 44.15
N VAL A 432 156.04 -182.81 44.25
CA VAL A 432 154.76 -183.06 43.57
C VAL A 432 154.60 -182.07 42.42
N ALA A 433 154.30 -182.55 41.21
CA ALA A 433 153.97 -181.71 40.07
C ALA A 433 152.44 -181.59 39.93
N ILE A 434 151.91 -180.36 39.97
CA ILE A 434 150.49 -180.07 39.77
C ILE A 434 150.31 -179.32 38.46
N ASP A 435 149.60 -179.92 37.51
CA ASP A 435 149.47 -179.44 36.12
C ASP A 435 150.83 -178.98 35.52
N GLY A 436 151.89 -179.75 35.80
CA GLY A 436 153.25 -179.48 35.30
C GLY A 436 154.07 -178.46 36.10
N THR A 437 153.53 -177.92 37.21
CA THR A 437 154.25 -176.99 38.08
C THR A 437 154.83 -177.73 39.30
N PRO A 438 156.16 -177.78 39.52
CA PRO A 438 156.74 -178.47 40.66
C PRO A 438 156.47 -177.72 41.98
N VAL A 439 155.92 -178.44 42.94
CA VAL A 439 155.61 -177.98 44.30
C VAL A 439 156.34 -178.91 45.27
N PRO A 440 157.45 -178.45 45.89
CA PRO A 440 158.10 -179.22 46.94
C PRO A 440 157.19 -179.23 48.17
N LEU A 441 156.81 -180.42 48.65
CA LEU A 441 156.00 -180.58 49.85
C LEU A 441 156.80 -181.35 50.90
N ALA A 442 156.93 -180.75 52.08
CA ALA A 442 157.57 -181.36 53.24
C ALA A 442 156.56 -182.22 54.04
N PRO A 443 157.02 -183.11 54.94
CA PRO A 443 156.15 -183.93 55.77
C PRO A 443 155.13 -183.08 56.54
N GLY A 444 153.84 -183.38 56.40
CA GLY A 444 152.73 -182.69 57.06
C GLY A 444 152.21 -181.44 56.32
N GLN A 445 152.76 -181.10 55.16
CA GLN A 445 152.34 -179.94 54.38
C GLN A 445 151.19 -180.29 53.42
N THR A 446 150.17 -179.42 53.36
CA THR A 446 148.91 -179.63 52.62
C THR A 446 148.71 -178.59 51.52
N TRP A 447 148.24 -179.02 50.35
CA TRP A 447 147.84 -178.18 49.22
C TRP A 447 146.36 -178.38 48.90
N THR A 448 145.57 -177.29 48.75
CA THR A 448 144.14 -177.36 48.40
C THR A 448 143.75 -176.44 47.25
N THR A 449 142.84 -176.87 46.38
CA THR A 449 142.20 -176.00 45.37
C THR A 449 140.75 -176.42 45.08
N SER A 450 139.93 -175.48 44.61
CA SER A 450 138.58 -175.72 44.08
C SER A 450 138.62 -175.82 42.56
N VAL A 451 138.11 -176.92 42.03
CA VAL A 451 138.26 -177.31 40.63
C VAL A 451 136.89 -177.38 39.96
N SER A 452 136.76 -176.63 38.87
CA SER A 452 135.64 -176.68 37.92
C SER A 452 136.01 -177.37 36.60
N GLY A 453 137.27 -177.86 36.45
CA GLY A 453 137.82 -178.52 35.26
C GLY A 453 138.60 -179.83 35.55
N ALA A 454 139.46 -180.28 34.64
CA ALA A 454 140.36 -181.43 34.89
C ALA A 454 141.69 -180.94 35.48
N THR A 455 142.17 -181.57 36.55
CA THR A 455 143.43 -181.21 37.24
C THR A 455 144.29 -182.46 37.46
N GLY A 456 145.57 -182.40 37.07
CA GLY A 456 146.55 -183.48 37.20
C GLY A 456 147.52 -183.27 38.37
N ILE A 457 147.79 -184.34 39.12
CA ILE A 457 148.73 -184.37 40.25
C ILE A 457 149.70 -185.54 40.05
N ASP A 458 151.00 -185.24 39.90
CA ASP A 458 152.07 -186.19 39.60
C ASP A 458 153.12 -186.24 40.73
N VAL A 459 153.53 -187.44 41.15
CA VAL A 459 154.63 -187.67 42.10
C VAL A 459 155.72 -188.51 41.41
N PRO A 460 156.86 -187.92 40.99
CA PRO A 460 157.87 -188.58 40.17
C PRO A 460 158.41 -189.86 40.81
N GLY A 461 158.39 -190.97 40.06
CA GLY A 461 158.88 -192.29 40.52
C GLY A 461 157.92 -193.06 41.44
N VAL A 462 156.77 -192.49 41.83
CA VAL A 462 155.82 -193.11 42.78
C VAL A 462 154.43 -193.35 42.17
N LEU A 463 153.71 -192.31 41.74
CA LEU A 463 152.35 -192.42 41.18
C LEU A 463 151.90 -191.16 40.41
N SER A 464 150.85 -191.32 39.60
CA SER A 464 150.16 -190.24 38.86
C SER A 464 148.65 -190.31 39.12
N VAL A 465 148.01 -189.18 39.47
CA VAL A 465 146.57 -189.04 39.77
C VAL A 465 145.94 -187.96 38.91
N ARG A 466 144.73 -188.24 38.39
CA ARG A 466 143.93 -187.28 37.62
C ARG A 466 142.53 -187.15 38.19
N VAL A 467 142.09 -185.92 38.46
CA VAL A 467 140.74 -185.60 38.95
C VAL A 467 139.95 -184.86 37.86
N ILE A 468 138.72 -185.28 37.60
CA ILE A 468 137.84 -184.73 36.55
C ILE A 468 136.49 -184.33 37.17
N ALA A 469 136.10 -183.07 37.01
CA ALA A 469 134.80 -182.53 37.47
C ALA A 469 133.65 -182.79 36.46
N GLY A 470 132.41 -182.90 36.95
CA GLY A 470 131.21 -183.24 36.15
C GLY A 470 130.61 -182.07 35.34
N ALA A 471 129.87 -182.39 34.27
CA ALA A 471 129.36 -181.46 33.24
C ALA A 471 128.45 -180.30 33.71
N THR A 472 127.94 -180.30 34.95
CA THR A 472 127.03 -179.27 35.48
C THR A 472 127.71 -177.95 35.82
N ALA A 473 129.00 -177.95 36.18
CA ALA A 473 129.71 -176.74 36.60
C ALA A 473 130.05 -175.77 35.46
N ALA A 474 130.17 -176.25 34.22
CA ALA A 474 130.52 -175.41 33.06
C ALA A 474 129.33 -174.59 32.52
N GLY A 475 128.10 -175.09 32.69
CA GLY A 475 126.89 -174.45 32.14
C GLY A 475 126.48 -173.17 32.86
N THR A 476 126.74 -173.07 34.17
CA THR A 476 126.37 -171.89 34.98
C THR A 476 127.27 -170.68 34.70
N GLN A 477 128.55 -170.89 34.41
CA GLN A 477 129.49 -169.79 34.08
C GLN A 477 129.09 -169.03 32.80
N ALA A 478 128.69 -169.75 31.74
CA ALA A 478 128.29 -169.13 30.47
C ALA A 478 126.98 -168.31 30.53
N ALA A 479 126.15 -168.52 31.56
CA ALA A 479 124.95 -167.72 31.77
C ALA A 479 125.26 -166.35 32.39
N PHE A 480 126.30 -166.24 33.23
CA PHE A 480 126.72 -165.01 33.88
C PHE A 480 127.30 -163.99 32.88
N ASP A 481 128.18 -164.43 31.98
CA ASP A 481 128.83 -163.56 31.00
C ASP A 481 127.81 -162.86 30.07
N ARG A 482 126.77 -163.58 29.64
CA ARG A 482 125.70 -163.02 28.79
C ARG A 482 124.88 -161.93 29.49
N ALA A 483 124.61 -162.09 30.78
CA ALA A 483 123.87 -161.10 31.53
C ALA A 483 124.71 -159.80 31.67
N GLN A 484 126.02 -159.92 31.92
CA GLN A 484 126.91 -158.76 32.00
C GLN A 484 126.99 -157.98 30.69
N GLU A 485 127.06 -158.68 29.56
CA GLU A 485 127.12 -158.05 28.24
C GLU A 485 125.84 -157.26 27.90
N THR A 486 124.69 -157.77 28.34
CA THR A 486 123.38 -157.09 28.16
C THR A 486 123.31 -155.77 28.93
N LEU A 487 123.76 -155.74 30.19
CA LEU A 487 123.82 -154.50 30.98
C LEU A 487 124.80 -153.48 30.37
N ALA A 488 125.98 -153.94 29.94
CA ALA A 488 126.97 -153.07 29.31
C ALA A 488 126.52 -152.49 27.96
N ALA A 489 125.65 -153.21 27.21
CA ALA A 489 125.04 -152.69 25.99
C ALA A 489 124.02 -151.58 26.30
N ALA A 490 123.13 -151.79 27.27
CA ALA A 490 122.12 -150.79 27.64
C ALA A 490 122.75 -149.50 28.21
N LEU A 491 123.84 -149.60 28.98
CA LEU A 491 124.58 -148.43 29.50
C LEU A 491 125.24 -147.60 28.41
N ARG A 492 125.79 -148.25 27.37
CA ARG A 492 126.35 -147.56 26.20
C ARG A 492 125.29 -146.83 25.38
N GLU A 493 124.09 -147.39 25.25
CA GLU A 493 123.01 -146.78 24.46
C GLU A 493 122.57 -145.43 25.02
N VAL A 494 122.55 -145.28 26.35
CA VAL A 494 122.23 -144.00 27.00
C VAL A 494 123.43 -143.10 27.22
N GLY A 495 124.65 -143.59 26.96
CA GLY A 495 125.90 -142.86 27.21
C GLY A 495 126.25 -142.70 28.70
N ALA A 496 125.75 -143.59 29.56
CA ALA A 496 126.03 -143.58 31.00
C ALA A 496 127.07 -144.65 31.33
N PRO A 497 128.13 -144.33 32.11
CA PRO A 497 129.15 -145.31 32.50
C PRO A 497 128.61 -146.37 33.48
N ASP A 498 127.60 -146.00 34.27
CA ASP A 498 126.94 -146.83 35.27
C ASP A 498 125.48 -146.41 35.48
N LEU A 499 124.74 -147.23 36.25
CA LEU A 499 123.32 -147.02 36.53
C LEU A 499 123.07 -145.75 37.36
N GLU A 500 124.01 -145.34 38.21
CA GLU A 500 123.89 -144.17 39.09
C GLU A 500 123.95 -142.87 38.30
N THR A 501 124.89 -142.79 37.35
CA THR A 501 125.03 -141.65 36.42
C THR A 501 123.80 -141.52 35.53
N ALA A 502 123.22 -142.64 35.07
CA ALA A 502 121.98 -142.62 34.31
C ALA A 502 120.82 -142.02 35.13
N ARG A 503 120.67 -142.40 36.41
CA ARG A 503 119.65 -141.83 37.32
C ARG A 503 119.84 -140.34 37.58
N ALA A 504 121.08 -139.89 37.77
CA ALA A 504 121.39 -138.47 37.97
C ALA A 504 121.02 -137.63 36.73
N LEU A 505 121.36 -138.11 35.53
CA LEU A 505 120.97 -137.47 34.27
C LEU A 505 119.44 -137.43 34.08
N GLY A 506 118.75 -138.52 34.43
CA GLY A 506 117.28 -138.57 34.40
C GLY A 506 116.62 -137.53 35.31
N THR A 507 117.15 -137.35 36.53
CA THR A 507 116.67 -136.33 37.49
C THR A 507 116.91 -134.92 36.96
N ARG A 508 118.12 -134.65 36.45
CA ARG A 508 118.47 -133.34 35.87
C ARG A 508 117.58 -132.95 34.69
N ARG A 509 117.21 -133.92 33.85
CA ARG A 509 116.28 -133.71 32.73
C ARG A 509 114.89 -133.26 33.22
N GLN A 510 114.39 -133.82 34.31
CA GLN A 510 113.08 -133.42 34.87
C GLN A 510 113.10 -131.99 35.43
N GLU A 511 114.16 -131.60 36.13
CA GLU A 511 114.33 -130.24 36.65
C GLU A 511 114.32 -129.20 35.52
N LEU A 512 115.07 -129.43 34.44
CA LEU A 512 115.13 -128.51 33.31
C LEU A 512 113.80 -128.44 32.55
N LEU A 513 113.05 -129.55 32.44
CA LEU A 513 111.69 -129.54 31.87
C LEU A 513 110.74 -128.67 32.70
N ALA A 514 110.82 -128.75 34.03
CA ALA A 514 110.02 -127.92 34.93
C ALA A 514 110.39 -126.43 34.79
N SER A 515 111.69 -126.11 34.76
CA SER A 515 112.18 -124.74 34.57
C SER A 515 111.76 -124.16 33.21
N SER A 516 111.81 -124.96 32.14
CA SER A 516 111.38 -124.55 30.79
C SER A 516 109.89 -124.18 30.77
N LYS A 517 109.03 -124.98 31.41
CA LYS A 517 107.60 -124.69 31.54
C LYS A 517 107.35 -123.41 32.33
N GLN A 518 108.06 -123.22 33.46
CA GLN A 518 107.89 -122.03 34.30
C GLN A 518 108.27 -120.74 33.57
N ILE A 519 109.42 -120.71 32.88
CA ILE A 519 109.87 -119.51 32.15
C ILE A 519 108.93 -119.22 30.96
N THR A 520 108.43 -120.27 30.28
CA THR A 520 107.45 -120.10 29.19
C THR A 520 106.17 -119.44 29.69
N ALA A 521 105.64 -119.86 30.85
CA ALA A 521 104.44 -119.24 31.44
C ALA A 521 104.64 -117.75 31.82
N VAL A 522 105.83 -117.37 32.31
CA VAL A 522 106.16 -115.97 32.61
C VAL A 522 106.21 -115.13 31.32
N LEU A 523 106.78 -115.67 30.25
CA LEU A 523 106.81 -114.99 28.95
C LEU A 523 105.41 -114.81 28.36
N GLU A 524 104.54 -115.83 28.44
CA GLU A 524 103.14 -115.74 28.02
C GLU A 524 102.37 -114.67 28.82
N ALA A 525 102.58 -114.58 30.13
CA ALA A 525 101.94 -113.56 30.96
C ALA A 525 102.43 -112.14 30.63
N LEU A 526 103.72 -111.94 30.40
CA LEU A 526 104.28 -110.62 30.05
C LEU A 526 103.86 -110.15 28.65
N ALA A 527 103.59 -111.09 27.74
CA ALA A 527 103.16 -110.84 26.35
C ALA A 527 101.65 -111.08 26.11
N ALA A 528 100.84 -111.19 27.17
CA ALA A 528 99.42 -111.52 27.07
C ALA A 528 98.61 -110.47 26.30
N ASP A 529 98.93 -109.19 26.49
CA ASP A 529 98.22 -108.07 25.85
C ASP A 529 98.83 -107.71 24.49
N ASP A 530 100.17 -107.64 24.44
CA ASP A 530 100.92 -107.14 23.29
C ASP A 530 102.14 -108.03 23.07
N SER A 531 102.41 -108.36 21.80
CA SER A 531 103.68 -108.98 21.44
C SER A 531 104.84 -108.01 21.67
N VAL A 532 106.06 -108.52 21.81
CA VAL A 532 107.23 -107.66 22.04
C VAL A 532 107.46 -106.69 20.86
N GLU A 533 107.06 -107.07 19.64
CA GLU A 533 107.10 -106.21 18.45
C GLU A 533 106.10 -105.04 18.54
N ILE A 534 104.90 -105.28 19.06
CA ILE A 534 103.88 -104.24 19.28
C ILE A 534 104.34 -103.26 20.37
N LEU A 535 104.93 -103.77 21.45
CA LEU A 535 105.49 -102.91 22.50
C LEU A 535 106.63 -102.02 21.96
N ARG A 536 107.45 -102.54 21.04
CA ARG A 536 108.53 -101.78 20.38
C ARG A 536 108.00 -100.71 19.43
N SER A 537 106.98 -101.00 18.62
CA SER A 537 106.39 -100.00 17.72
C SER A 537 105.72 -98.87 18.50
N ARG A 538 105.05 -99.21 19.61
CA ARG A 538 104.45 -98.24 20.53
C ARG A 538 105.52 -97.38 21.22
N LEU A 539 106.61 -97.98 21.70
CA LEU A 539 107.74 -97.24 22.27
C LEU A 539 108.37 -96.29 21.22
N ALA A 540 108.55 -96.74 19.98
CA ALA A 540 109.08 -95.92 18.90
C ALA A 540 108.17 -94.73 18.57
N SER A 541 106.84 -94.93 18.55
CA SER A 541 105.87 -93.85 18.33
C SER A 541 105.89 -92.82 19.47
N VAL A 542 105.99 -93.27 20.73
CA VAL A 542 106.10 -92.36 21.89
C VAL A 542 107.44 -91.63 21.86
N GLN A 543 108.54 -92.31 21.50
CA GLN A 543 109.87 -91.69 21.34
C GLN A 543 109.93 -90.68 20.20
N GLU A 544 109.25 -90.94 19.08
CA GLU A 544 109.14 -90.00 17.97
C GLU A 544 108.41 -88.72 18.41
N ARG A 545 107.33 -88.83 19.19
CA ARG A 545 106.64 -87.68 19.79
C ARG A 545 107.54 -86.90 20.76
N LEU A 546 108.29 -87.61 21.62
CA LEU A 546 109.26 -86.99 22.53
C LEU A 546 110.41 -86.26 21.80
N LEU A 547 110.82 -86.76 20.63
CA LEU A 547 111.84 -86.12 19.78
C LEU A 547 111.30 -84.91 19.03
N THR A 548 110.07 -84.99 18.50
CA THR A 548 109.43 -83.86 17.82
C THR A 548 109.13 -82.70 18.76
N ASP A 549 108.78 -82.97 20.02
CA ASP A 549 108.62 -81.92 21.05
C ASP A 549 109.95 -81.30 21.49
N HIS A 550 111.07 -82.03 21.43
CA HIS A 550 112.40 -81.48 21.75
C HIS A 550 112.97 -80.58 20.64
N ASP A 551 112.65 -80.83 19.38
CA ASP A 551 113.13 -80.03 18.24
C ASP A 551 112.29 -78.75 17.98
N HIS A 552 111.18 -78.55 18.70
CA HIS A 552 110.36 -77.34 18.61
C HIS A 552 110.78 -76.21 19.57
N ASP A 553 111.76 -76.43 20.45
CA ASP A 553 112.38 -75.36 21.25
C ASP A 553 113.63 -74.79 20.56
N GLY A 554 113.39 -74.19 19.40
CA GLY A 554 114.39 -73.44 18.64
C GLY A 554 114.71 -72.10 19.30
N GLY A 555 115.51 -72.10 20.37
CA GLY A 555 116.23 -70.91 20.81
C GLY A 555 116.35 -70.69 22.31
N LEU A 556 117.00 -71.59 23.06
CA LEU A 556 117.52 -71.31 24.42
C LEU A 556 118.75 -72.18 24.75
N PHE A 557 119.77 -72.11 23.90
CA PHE A 557 121.13 -72.54 24.25
C PHE A 557 121.87 -71.40 24.98
N ASP A 558 121.41 -71.01 26.18
CA ASP A 558 122.20 -70.24 27.15
C ASP A 558 121.51 -70.16 28.53
N ALA A 559 121.47 -71.28 29.27
CA ALA A 559 121.32 -71.28 30.73
C ALA A 559 121.88 -72.59 31.33
N PRO A 560 122.53 -72.55 32.50
CA PRO A 560 123.20 -73.71 33.06
C PRO A 560 122.21 -74.69 33.68
N SER A 561 122.24 -75.93 33.17
CA SER A 561 122.00 -77.20 33.85
C SER A 561 121.36 -77.14 35.25
N THR A 562 120.06 -76.87 35.36
CA THR A 562 119.26 -77.17 36.56
C THR A 562 117.77 -77.32 36.18
N GLU A 563 117.42 -78.40 35.47
CA GLU A 563 116.03 -78.85 35.46
C GLU A 563 115.92 -80.16 36.23
N SER A 564 115.28 -80.03 37.40
CA SER A 564 114.66 -81.11 38.14
C SER A 564 113.77 -81.94 37.22
N PRO A 565 113.53 -83.23 37.51
CA PRO A 565 112.44 -83.96 36.89
C PRO A 565 111.15 -83.13 37.07
N LEU A 566 110.53 -82.72 35.96
CA LEU A 566 109.23 -82.04 35.95
C LEU A 566 108.29 -82.82 36.90
N ASP A 567 107.89 -82.21 38.02
CA ASP A 567 107.01 -82.89 38.98
C ASP A 567 105.62 -83.06 38.35
N PRO A 568 105.13 -84.30 38.15
CA PRO A 568 103.83 -84.54 37.53
C PRO A 568 102.67 -83.94 38.30
N LYS A 569 102.80 -83.75 39.62
CA LYS A 569 101.78 -83.08 40.42
C LYS A 569 101.80 -81.58 40.20
N ALA A 570 102.98 -80.97 40.15
CA ALA A 570 103.13 -79.54 39.88
C ALA A 570 102.59 -79.15 38.50
N GLN A 571 102.88 -79.91 37.44
CA GLN A 571 102.41 -79.59 36.09
C GLN A 571 100.89 -79.79 35.92
N ARG A 572 100.31 -80.82 36.54
CA ARG A 572 98.84 -81.00 36.57
C ARG A 572 98.15 -79.90 37.36
N LEU A 573 98.74 -79.42 38.47
CA LEU A 573 98.23 -78.28 39.23
C LEU A 573 98.30 -77.00 38.39
N GLU A 574 99.43 -76.74 37.73
CA GLU A 574 99.61 -75.60 36.84
C GLU A 574 98.56 -75.59 35.71
N LEU A 575 98.22 -76.73 35.12
CA LEU A 575 97.15 -76.81 34.12
C LEU A 575 95.77 -76.43 34.69
N VAL A 576 95.45 -76.88 35.90
CA VAL A 576 94.18 -76.54 36.57
C VAL A 576 94.14 -75.04 36.88
N GLU A 577 95.23 -74.48 37.42
CA GLU A 577 95.34 -73.05 37.75
C GLU A 577 95.31 -72.17 36.50
N ALA A 578 96.04 -72.53 35.44
CA ALA A 578 96.02 -71.83 34.16
C ALA A 578 94.62 -71.88 33.52
N THR A 579 93.93 -73.02 33.58
CA THR A 579 92.57 -73.17 33.03
C THR A 579 91.57 -72.31 33.81
N ALA A 580 91.68 -72.27 35.14
CA ALA A 580 90.86 -71.41 35.99
C ALA A 580 91.12 -69.93 35.71
N ALA A 581 92.39 -69.52 35.57
CA ALA A 581 92.78 -68.16 35.21
C ALA A 581 92.24 -67.76 33.83
N HIS A 582 92.32 -68.65 32.82
CA HIS A 582 91.75 -68.40 31.49
C HIS A 582 90.22 -68.22 31.53
N GLN A 583 89.50 -69.06 32.28
CA GLN A 583 88.05 -68.91 32.43
C GLN A 583 87.66 -67.60 33.13
N GLN A 584 88.45 -67.18 34.13
CA GLN A 584 88.26 -65.89 34.78
C GLN A 584 88.53 -64.72 33.82
N ALA A 585 89.67 -64.73 33.13
CA ALA A 585 90.03 -63.72 32.14
C ALA A 585 89.00 -63.63 30.99
N LEU A 586 88.36 -64.74 30.61
CA LEU A 586 87.30 -64.75 29.59
C LEU A 586 86.05 -64.00 30.08
N ARG A 587 85.63 -64.24 31.32
CA ARG A 587 84.48 -63.54 31.94
C ARG A 587 84.76 -62.06 32.13
N GLU A 588 85.98 -61.71 32.56
CA GLU A 588 86.41 -60.33 32.72
C GLU A 588 86.46 -59.61 31.36
N CYS A 589 87.01 -60.25 30.33
CA CYS A 589 87.03 -59.71 28.96
C CYS A 589 85.62 -59.46 28.42
N ASP A 590 84.70 -60.43 28.51
CA ASP A 590 83.29 -60.26 28.10
C ASP A 590 82.59 -59.12 28.87
N THR A 591 82.86 -59.02 30.17
CA THR A 591 82.32 -57.93 31.01
C THR A 591 82.83 -56.57 30.55
N HIS A 592 84.13 -56.42 30.34
CA HIS A 592 84.72 -55.15 29.91
C HIS A 592 84.33 -54.74 28.49
N ILE A 593 84.12 -55.70 27.58
CA ILE A 593 83.55 -55.43 26.24
C ILE A 593 82.14 -54.86 26.39
N LYS A 594 81.27 -55.48 27.19
CA LYS A 594 79.90 -54.97 27.42
C LYS A 594 79.89 -53.59 28.08
N VAL A 595 80.82 -53.32 29.00
CA VAL A 595 80.98 -51.99 29.61
C VAL A 595 81.40 -50.96 28.56
N ALA A 596 82.31 -51.29 27.64
CA ALA A 596 82.71 -50.40 26.55
C ALA A 596 81.57 -50.12 25.57
N GLU A 597 80.77 -51.14 25.20
CA GLU A 597 79.56 -50.97 24.37
C GLU A 597 78.50 -50.09 25.05
N GLY A 598 78.28 -50.28 26.36
CA GLY A 598 77.39 -49.44 27.15
C GLY A 598 77.86 -47.98 27.23
N ALA A 599 79.17 -47.76 27.41
CA ALA A 599 79.76 -46.42 27.41
C ALA A 599 79.68 -45.75 26.02
N ALA A 600 79.85 -46.50 24.94
CA ALA A 600 79.66 -45.99 23.58
C ALA A 600 78.21 -45.57 23.30
N THR A 601 77.24 -46.37 23.75
CA THR A 601 75.80 -46.05 23.65
C THR A 601 75.47 -44.78 24.44
N LEU A 602 75.95 -44.68 25.69
CA LEU A 602 75.76 -43.49 26.52
C LEU A 602 76.36 -42.24 25.88
N LEU A 603 77.57 -42.34 25.30
CA LEU A 603 78.19 -41.22 24.59
C LEU A 603 77.32 -40.74 23.42
N ALA A 604 76.83 -41.66 22.58
CA ALA A 604 75.98 -41.31 21.43
C ALA A 604 74.69 -40.58 21.87
N GLU A 605 74.05 -41.03 22.95
CA GLU A 605 72.88 -40.36 23.53
C GLU A 605 73.20 -38.94 24.02
N ARG A 606 74.33 -38.75 24.71
CA ARG A 606 74.75 -37.43 25.24
C ARG A 606 75.17 -36.48 24.13
N GLU A 607 75.90 -36.95 23.11
CA GLU A 607 76.25 -36.17 21.93
C GLU A 607 75.01 -35.73 21.14
N MET A 608 74.04 -36.63 20.92
CA MET A 608 72.79 -36.27 20.26
C MET A 608 72.01 -35.22 21.06
N ARG A 609 71.95 -35.34 22.39
CA ARG A 609 71.31 -34.33 23.25
C ARG A 609 72.02 -32.98 23.17
N SER A 610 73.35 -32.96 23.25
CA SER A 610 74.17 -31.76 23.14
C SER A 610 73.97 -31.06 21.79
N ALA A 611 73.99 -31.82 20.68
CA ALA A 611 73.75 -31.30 19.33
C ALA A 611 72.35 -30.68 19.19
N ARG A 612 71.30 -31.37 19.67
CA ARG A 612 69.91 -30.88 19.60
C ARG A 612 69.71 -29.59 20.39
N LEU A 613 70.29 -29.49 21.58
CA LEU A 613 70.19 -28.28 22.40
C LEU A 613 70.97 -27.12 21.77
N SER A 614 72.13 -27.38 21.17
CA SER A 614 72.92 -26.39 20.46
C SER A 614 72.21 -25.86 19.21
N GLU A 615 71.57 -26.72 18.42
CA GLU A 615 70.74 -26.32 17.27
C GLU A 615 69.55 -25.47 17.71
N LYS A 616 68.83 -25.90 18.75
CA LYS A 616 67.70 -25.16 19.31
C LYS A 616 68.12 -23.79 19.86
N LEU A 617 69.29 -23.71 20.51
CA LEU A 617 69.87 -22.44 20.94
C LEU A 617 70.15 -21.51 19.76
N GLY A 618 70.70 -22.04 18.66
CA GLY A 618 70.95 -21.28 17.43
C GLY A 618 69.68 -20.66 16.85
N VAL A 619 68.61 -21.45 16.69
CA VAL A 619 67.32 -20.97 16.17
C VAL A 619 66.73 -19.86 17.05
N VAL A 620 66.68 -20.07 18.37
CA VAL A 620 66.10 -19.06 19.29
C VAL A 620 66.98 -17.80 19.37
N ALA A 621 68.30 -17.93 19.21
CA ALA A 621 69.20 -16.77 19.13
C ALA A 621 68.99 -15.94 17.86
N GLU A 622 68.74 -16.58 16.70
CA GLU A 622 68.37 -15.88 15.46
C GLU A 622 67.02 -15.16 15.59
N GLU A 623 66.02 -15.80 16.21
CA GLU A 623 64.73 -15.16 16.49
C GLU A 623 64.85 -13.97 17.44
N LEU A 624 65.71 -14.06 18.46
CA LEU A 624 66.03 -12.94 19.35
C LEU A 624 66.64 -11.78 18.56
N ALA A 625 67.64 -12.04 17.72
CA ALA A 625 68.29 -11.01 16.90
C ALA A 625 67.28 -10.31 15.97
N ALA A 626 66.36 -11.05 15.36
CA ALA A 626 65.30 -10.48 14.53
C ALA A 626 64.30 -9.63 15.34
N ALA A 627 63.92 -10.05 16.55
CA ALA A 627 63.05 -9.28 17.43
C ALA A 627 63.74 -7.99 17.95
N GLU A 628 65.02 -8.07 18.32
CA GLU A 628 65.84 -6.92 18.71
C GLU A 628 65.98 -5.92 17.56
N GLN A 629 66.20 -6.39 16.32
CA GLN A 629 66.26 -5.53 15.15
C GLN A 629 64.93 -4.81 14.89
N ARG A 630 63.79 -5.51 14.98
CA ARG A 630 62.46 -4.89 14.87
C ARG A 630 62.26 -3.81 15.94
N LEU A 631 62.63 -4.11 17.19
CA LEU A 631 62.53 -3.14 18.30
C LEU A 631 63.45 -1.93 18.08
N ALA A 632 64.68 -2.15 17.61
CA ALA A 632 65.65 -1.09 17.33
C ALA A 632 65.19 -0.17 16.19
N GLN A 633 64.65 -0.73 15.10
CA GLN A 633 64.07 0.06 14.00
C GLN A 633 62.90 0.91 14.49
N ALA A 634 62.02 0.33 15.32
CA ALA A 634 60.91 1.06 15.89
C ALA A 634 61.42 2.21 16.80
N ARG A 635 62.45 1.97 17.62
CA ARG A 635 63.07 2.98 18.49
C ARG A 635 63.79 4.09 17.73
N ALA A 636 64.36 3.78 16.59
CA ALA A 636 64.98 4.77 15.72
C ALA A 636 63.95 5.73 15.09
N ALA A 637 62.73 5.24 14.83
CA ALA A 637 61.65 6.09 14.35
C ALA A 637 61.09 7.00 15.46
N VAL A 638 60.77 6.44 16.63
CA VAL A 638 60.35 7.17 17.83
C VAL A 638 60.80 6.41 19.07
N ALA A 639 61.44 7.12 20.00
CA ALA A 639 61.88 6.55 21.28
C ALA A 639 60.69 6.15 22.16
N ASP A 640 60.89 5.19 23.08
CA ASP A 640 59.79 4.63 23.89
C ASP A 640 59.14 5.70 24.79
N GLU A 641 59.95 6.55 25.43
CA GLU A 641 59.48 7.66 26.27
C GLU A 641 58.77 8.74 25.45
N GLU A 642 59.32 9.08 24.29
CA GLU A 642 58.72 10.07 23.38
C GLU A 642 57.37 9.59 22.84
N LEU A 643 57.26 8.30 22.50
CA LEU A 643 56.01 7.69 22.08
C LEU A 643 54.96 7.72 23.19
N ALA A 644 55.36 7.42 24.44
CA ALA A 644 54.44 7.49 25.58
C ALA A 644 53.94 8.93 25.83
N VAL A 645 54.82 9.93 25.76
CA VAL A 645 54.45 11.35 25.85
C VAL A 645 53.54 11.76 24.69
N THR A 646 53.81 11.29 23.48
CA THR A 646 53.00 11.56 22.28
C THR A 646 51.58 10.98 22.42
N VAL A 647 51.45 9.74 22.92
CA VAL A 647 50.14 9.14 23.20
C VAL A 647 49.36 9.96 24.23
N GLN A 648 50.01 10.36 25.32
CA GLN A 648 49.38 11.18 26.36
C GLN A 648 48.92 12.54 25.81
N SER A 649 49.77 13.22 25.03
CA SER A 649 49.43 14.48 24.36
C SER A 649 48.25 14.32 23.41
N HIS A 650 48.24 13.28 22.57
CA HIS A 650 47.10 13.01 21.69
C HIS A 650 45.81 12.69 22.46
N ALA A 651 45.90 12.00 23.60
CA ALA A 651 44.76 11.72 24.46
C ALA A 651 44.17 13.02 25.04
N GLU A 652 45.03 13.94 25.50
CA GLU A 652 44.63 15.25 26.02
C GLU A 652 43.98 16.12 24.93
N VAL A 653 44.54 16.13 23.71
CA VAL A 653 43.95 16.84 22.56
C VAL A 653 42.59 16.24 22.19
N ALA A 654 42.46 14.92 22.17
CA ALA A 654 41.19 14.25 21.89
C ALA A 654 40.13 14.57 22.96
N ALA A 655 40.51 14.54 24.24
CA ALA A 655 39.62 14.88 25.35
C ALA A 655 39.18 16.35 25.31
N ALA A 656 40.11 17.28 25.04
CA ALA A 656 39.80 18.70 24.90
C ALA A 656 38.88 18.98 23.70
N ALA A 657 39.11 18.31 22.56
CA ALA A 657 38.26 18.43 21.39
C ALA A 657 36.85 17.89 21.65
N GLN A 658 36.73 16.74 22.33
CA GLN A 658 35.43 16.18 22.72
C GLN A 658 34.68 17.10 23.70
N SER A 659 35.35 17.65 24.71
CA SER A 659 34.74 18.64 25.61
C SER A 659 34.25 19.89 24.86
N GLY A 660 34.95 20.29 23.79
CA GLY A 660 34.50 21.35 22.89
C GLY A 660 33.20 21.02 22.15
N VAL A 661 33.05 19.77 21.69
CA VAL A 661 31.81 19.26 21.09
C VAL A 661 30.67 19.25 22.10
N ASP A 662 30.91 18.74 23.31
CA ASP A 662 29.90 18.65 24.35
C ASP A 662 29.39 20.04 24.74
N ARG A 663 30.30 20.99 24.98
CA ARG A 663 29.97 22.38 25.30
C ARG A 663 29.15 23.06 24.19
N LEU A 664 29.56 22.94 22.93
CA LEU A 664 28.82 23.51 21.80
C LEU A 664 27.47 22.82 21.59
N GLY A 665 27.38 21.52 21.87
CA GLY A 665 26.14 20.75 21.83
C GLY A 665 25.14 21.21 22.88
N GLU A 666 25.60 21.41 24.13
CA GLU A 666 24.78 21.96 25.22
C GLU A 666 24.35 23.41 24.93
N GLU A 667 25.27 24.24 24.43
CA GLU A 667 24.99 25.62 24.01
C GLU A 667 23.91 25.64 22.90
N LEU A 668 24.08 24.84 21.84
CA LEU A 668 23.08 24.71 20.77
C LEU A 668 21.73 24.20 21.30
N ALA A 669 21.71 23.20 22.18
CA ALA A 669 20.48 22.67 22.77
C ALA A 669 19.74 23.72 23.60
N SER A 670 20.46 24.57 24.33
CA SER A 670 19.88 25.67 25.11
C SER A 670 19.14 26.70 24.24
N HIS A 671 19.56 26.86 22.98
CA HIS A 671 18.92 27.74 22.00
C HIS A 671 17.67 27.14 21.34
N GLN A 672 17.37 25.85 21.57
CA GLN A 672 16.19 25.16 21.03
C GLN A 672 16.00 25.37 19.52
N PRO A 673 16.91 24.84 18.66
CA PRO A 673 16.96 25.12 17.22
C PRO A 673 15.64 24.92 16.48
N ASP A 674 14.89 23.87 16.84
CA ASP A 674 13.59 23.56 16.24
C ASP A 674 12.55 24.64 16.55
N LEU A 675 12.55 25.16 17.78
CA LEU A 675 11.65 26.25 18.19
C LEU A 675 12.02 27.57 17.48
N VAL A 676 13.32 27.86 17.32
CA VAL A 676 13.79 29.03 16.58
C VAL A 676 13.38 28.95 15.11
N THR A 677 13.52 27.76 14.50
CA THR A 677 13.11 27.51 13.11
C THR A 677 11.60 27.69 12.92
N ALA A 678 10.79 27.12 13.83
CA ALA A 678 9.34 27.27 13.82
C ALA A 678 8.92 28.74 13.99
N ARG A 679 9.53 29.48 14.94
CA ARG A 679 9.27 30.91 15.16
C ARG A 679 9.63 31.76 13.95
N LEU A 680 10.75 31.48 13.27
CA LEU A 680 11.12 32.20 12.05
C LEU A 680 10.11 31.94 10.92
N ALA A 681 9.66 30.69 10.74
CA ALA A 681 8.66 30.35 9.74
C ALA A 681 7.32 31.07 10.01
N GLU A 682 6.87 31.08 11.27
CA GLU A 682 5.67 31.78 11.71
C GLU A 682 5.78 33.29 11.49
N ALA A 683 6.87 33.92 11.95
CA ALA A 683 7.12 35.35 11.79
C ALA A 683 7.16 35.75 10.31
N ARG A 684 7.85 34.98 9.45
CA ARG A 684 7.87 35.23 7.99
C ARG A 684 6.49 35.12 7.37
N SER A 685 5.70 34.13 7.78
CA SER A 685 4.33 33.94 7.30
C SER A 685 3.42 35.10 7.72
N ALA A 686 3.54 35.55 8.97
CA ALA A 686 2.82 36.72 9.48
C ALA A 686 3.23 38.01 8.76
N GLY A 687 4.53 38.24 8.59
CA GLY A 687 5.06 39.39 7.84
C GLY A 687 4.60 39.41 6.38
N ALA A 688 4.59 38.26 5.70
CA ALA A 688 4.08 38.15 4.33
C ALA A 688 2.58 38.48 4.23
N ARG A 689 1.76 37.98 5.16
CA ARG A 689 0.32 38.31 5.22
C ARG A 689 0.09 39.80 5.49
N ALA A 690 0.82 40.39 6.43
CA ALA A 690 0.71 41.81 6.76
C ALA A 690 1.14 42.70 5.58
N ALA A 691 2.21 42.31 4.87
CA ALA A 691 2.65 43.00 3.65
C ALA A 691 1.59 42.94 2.55
N ALA A 692 1.04 41.75 2.25
CA ALA A 692 -0.01 41.58 1.25
C ALA A 692 -1.26 42.40 1.56
N ARG A 693 -1.73 42.36 2.81
CA ARG A 693 -2.87 43.18 3.26
C ARG A 693 -2.61 44.68 3.09
N CYS A 694 -1.40 45.14 3.41
CA CYS A 694 -1.03 46.54 3.21
C CYS A 694 -1.06 46.91 1.72
N ASP A 695 -0.54 46.04 0.85
CA ASP A 695 -0.50 46.29 -0.60
C ASP A 695 -1.93 46.28 -1.20
N ASP A 696 -2.80 45.37 -0.79
CA ASP A 696 -4.22 45.31 -1.20
C ASP A 696 -4.97 46.60 -0.83
N VAL A 697 -4.76 47.12 0.38
CA VAL A 697 -5.38 48.38 0.82
C VAL A 697 -4.82 49.57 0.05
N VAL A 698 -3.52 49.59 -0.26
CA VAL A 698 -2.90 50.63 -1.11
C VAL A 698 -3.53 50.62 -2.51
N GLU A 699 -3.75 49.44 -3.11
CA GLU A 699 -4.37 49.30 -4.42
C GLU A 699 -5.83 49.77 -4.40
N ALA A 700 -6.63 49.29 -3.44
CA ALA A 700 -8.01 49.72 -3.27
C ALA A 700 -8.14 51.24 -3.06
N LEU A 701 -7.22 51.85 -2.31
CA LEU A 701 -7.20 53.30 -2.08
C LEU A 701 -6.83 54.06 -3.35
N ARG A 702 -5.92 53.54 -4.18
CA ARG A 702 -5.61 54.11 -5.51
C ARG A 702 -6.82 54.06 -6.44
N ASP A 703 -7.55 52.96 -6.47
CA ASP A 703 -8.74 52.81 -7.32
C ASP A 703 -9.84 53.80 -6.95
N VAL A 704 -10.15 53.91 -5.65
CA VAL A 704 -11.14 54.86 -5.16
C VAL A 704 -10.69 56.31 -5.39
N ALA A 705 -9.41 56.61 -5.19
CA ALA A 705 -8.86 57.95 -5.49
C ALA A 705 -8.97 58.28 -6.98
N ALA A 706 -8.75 57.32 -7.88
CA ALA A 706 -8.95 57.49 -9.31
C ALA A 706 -10.43 57.72 -9.67
N GLN A 707 -11.36 56.97 -9.09
CA GLN A 707 -12.80 57.17 -9.26
C GLN A 707 -13.25 58.56 -8.79
N LEU A 708 -12.81 58.98 -7.60
CA LEU A 708 -13.11 60.32 -7.05
C LEU A 708 -12.57 61.44 -7.95
N LYS A 709 -11.40 61.25 -8.58
CA LYS A 709 -10.84 62.21 -9.55
C LYS A 709 -11.72 62.33 -10.79
N VAL A 710 -12.24 61.23 -11.31
CA VAL A 710 -13.19 61.24 -12.44
C VAL A 710 -14.49 61.96 -12.04
N PHE A 711 -15.09 61.59 -10.89
CA PHE A 711 -16.30 62.22 -10.39
C PHE A 711 -16.15 63.73 -10.19
N GLY A 712 -14.97 64.19 -9.74
CA GLY A 712 -14.65 65.61 -9.59
C GLY A 712 -14.66 66.40 -10.91
N THR A 713 -14.44 65.75 -12.06
CA THR A 713 -14.45 66.40 -13.39
C THR A 713 -15.83 66.47 -14.05
N GLU A 714 -16.81 65.69 -13.59
CA GLU A 714 -18.12 65.57 -14.23
C GLU A 714 -19.14 66.65 -13.81
N GLY A 715 -18.82 67.47 -12.80
CA GLY A 715 -19.71 68.55 -12.34
C GLY A 715 -21.08 68.05 -11.84
N ARG A 716 -21.13 66.84 -11.25
CA ARG A 716 -22.37 66.14 -10.85
C ARG A 716 -23.32 66.99 -9.99
N LYS A 717 -22.77 67.82 -9.09
CA LYS A 717 -23.56 68.75 -8.27
C LYS A 717 -24.22 69.86 -9.09
N GLY A 718 -23.49 70.46 -10.02
CA GLY A 718 -24.06 71.44 -10.95
C GLY A 718 -25.16 70.84 -11.85
N ARG A 719 -25.01 69.57 -12.25
CA ARG A 719 -26.05 68.84 -13.00
C ARG A 719 -27.31 68.58 -12.16
N LEU A 720 -27.16 68.16 -10.90
CA LEU A 720 -28.29 67.99 -9.99
C LEU A 720 -29.01 69.32 -9.76
N ASP A 721 -28.29 70.41 -9.48
CA ASP A 721 -28.89 71.73 -9.26
C ASP A 721 -29.65 72.23 -10.51
N THR A 722 -29.11 71.95 -11.71
CA THR A 722 -29.79 72.24 -12.98
C THR A 722 -31.07 71.42 -13.15
N ALA A 723 -31.02 70.12 -12.87
CA ALA A 723 -32.18 69.23 -12.95
C ALA A 723 -33.26 69.61 -11.93
N GLU A 724 -32.88 69.97 -10.70
CA GLU A 724 -33.81 70.44 -9.66
C GLU A 724 -34.49 71.75 -10.06
N THR A 725 -33.75 72.68 -10.68
CA THR A 725 -34.29 73.93 -11.20
C THR A 725 -35.29 73.67 -12.32
N GLU A 726 -34.98 72.78 -13.27
CA GLU A 726 -35.91 72.42 -14.35
C GLU A 726 -37.16 71.71 -13.80
N ARG A 727 -37.02 70.85 -12.77
CA ARG A 727 -38.15 70.23 -12.08
C ARG A 727 -39.07 71.27 -11.44
N GLN A 728 -38.50 72.29 -10.79
CA GLN A 728 -39.29 73.39 -10.22
C GLN A 728 -40.05 74.15 -11.31
N HIS A 729 -39.39 74.48 -12.43
CA HIS A 729 -40.05 75.13 -13.57
C HIS A 729 -41.15 74.26 -14.19
N ALA A 730 -40.88 72.98 -14.42
CA ALA A 730 -41.85 72.03 -14.98
C ALA A 730 -43.05 71.82 -14.04
N ALA A 731 -42.84 71.80 -12.72
CA ALA A 731 -43.90 71.68 -11.73
C ALA A 731 -44.81 72.93 -11.71
N ALA A 732 -44.22 74.13 -11.75
CA ALA A 732 -44.97 75.38 -11.81
C ALA A 732 -45.80 75.49 -13.10
N ASP A 733 -45.23 75.07 -14.25
CA ASP A 733 -45.94 75.06 -15.52
C ASP A 733 -47.08 74.02 -15.54
N HIS A 734 -46.83 72.82 -15.02
CA HIS A 734 -47.86 71.80 -14.81
C HIS A 734 -49.02 72.34 -13.97
N GLU A 735 -48.77 72.94 -12.80
CA GLU A 735 -49.84 73.48 -11.95
C GLU A 735 -50.63 74.61 -12.64
N ARG A 736 -49.94 75.48 -13.39
CA ARG A 736 -50.58 76.55 -14.18
C ARG A 736 -51.51 75.99 -15.26
N VAL A 737 -51.04 75.03 -16.05
CA VAL A 737 -51.84 74.41 -17.13
C VAL A 737 -52.99 73.59 -16.54
N GLN A 738 -52.76 72.89 -15.42
CA GLN A 738 -53.80 72.14 -14.70
C GLN A 738 -54.99 73.01 -14.31
N ARG A 739 -54.71 74.20 -13.75
CA ARG A 739 -55.76 75.13 -13.32
C ARG A 739 -56.62 75.61 -14.49
N ARG A 740 -56.00 75.97 -15.62
CA ARG A 740 -56.71 76.39 -16.84
C ARG A 740 -57.55 75.26 -17.44
N ALA A 741 -56.96 74.06 -17.52
CA ALA A 741 -57.67 72.87 -17.96
C ALA A 741 -58.93 72.63 -17.12
N ARG A 742 -58.80 72.56 -15.78
CA ARG A 742 -59.94 72.33 -14.88
C ARG A 742 -61.00 73.42 -14.97
N ALA A 743 -60.60 74.68 -15.13
CA ALA A 743 -61.54 75.78 -15.31
C ALA A 743 -62.37 75.65 -16.60
N ALA A 744 -61.72 75.30 -17.73
CA ALA A 744 -62.41 75.06 -19.00
C ALA A 744 -63.40 73.88 -18.91
N GLN A 745 -63.03 72.81 -18.21
CA GLN A 745 -63.92 71.67 -17.95
C GLN A 745 -65.16 72.06 -17.14
N LEU A 746 -64.98 72.82 -16.05
CA LEU A 746 -66.09 73.26 -15.20
C LEU A 746 -67.08 74.15 -15.97
N LEU A 747 -66.57 75.12 -16.73
CA LEU A 747 -67.38 76.04 -17.51
C LEU A 747 -68.26 75.32 -18.55
N ARG A 748 -67.69 74.33 -19.25
CA ARG A 748 -68.41 73.48 -20.22
C ARG A 748 -69.55 72.69 -19.58
N THR A 749 -69.32 72.10 -18.42
CA THR A 749 -70.32 71.27 -17.74
C THR A 749 -71.52 72.08 -17.24
N VAL A 750 -71.30 73.29 -16.71
CA VAL A 750 -72.37 74.10 -16.11
C VAL A 750 -73.28 74.71 -17.18
N MET A 751 -72.72 75.31 -18.23
CA MET A 751 -73.50 75.99 -19.27
C MET A 751 -74.39 75.01 -20.07
N GLY A 752 -73.93 73.79 -20.31
CA GLY A 752 -74.73 72.75 -20.98
C GLY A 752 -76.02 72.41 -20.24
N ARG A 753 -75.99 72.36 -18.90
CA ARG A 753 -77.14 71.94 -18.06
C ARG A 753 -78.30 72.94 -18.09
N HIS A 754 -78.02 74.23 -18.07
CA HIS A 754 -79.06 75.27 -18.01
C HIS A 754 -79.86 75.41 -19.31
N ARG A 755 -79.24 75.11 -20.46
CA ARG A 755 -79.91 75.17 -21.77
C ARG A 755 -81.05 74.15 -21.90
N ASP A 756 -80.82 72.92 -21.41
CA ASP A 756 -81.78 71.83 -21.59
C ASP A 756 -83.03 71.99 -20.70
N ALA A 757 -82.90 72.66 -19.55
CA ALA A 757 -83.99 72.91 -18.61
C ALA A 757 -85.04 73.93 -19.10
N MET A 758 -84.65 74.91 -19.92
CA MET A 758 -85.56 75.95 -20.44
C MET A 758 -86.55 75.41 -21.49
N ARG A 759 -86.20 74.35 -22.23
CA ARG A 759 -86.96 73.88 -23.41
C ARG A 759 -88.21 73.05 -23.07
N SER A 760 -88.29 72.46 -21.88
CA SER A 760 -89.41 71.56 -21.48
C SER A 760 -90.69 72.29 -21.04
N ARG A 761 -90.60 73.55 -20.60
CA ARG A 761 -91.71 74.24 -19.90
C ARG A 761 -92.92 74.64 -20.76
N TYR A 762 -92.77 74.72 -22.09
CA TYR A 762 -93.79 75.29 -22.98
C TYR A 762 -94.61 74.25 -23.78
N VAL A 763 -94.08 73.05 -24.01
CA VAL A 763 -94.68 72.05 -24.90
C VAL A 763 -95.59 71.07 -24.14
N ASP A 764 -95.31 70.82 -22.87
CA ASP A 764 -95.97 69.77 -22.08
C ASP A 764 -97.48 70.01 -21.81
N PRO A 765 -97.97 71.24 -21.51
CA PRO A 765 -99.40 71.46 -21.23
C PRO A 765 -100.33 71.22 -22.43
N PHE A 766 -99.93 71.67 -23.62
CA PHE A 766 -100.71 71.45 -24.85
C PHE A 766 -100.71 69.98 -25.26
N ARG A 767 -99.55 69.31 -25.17
CA ARG A 767 -99.43 67.85 -25.38
C ARG A 767 -100.41 67.09 -24.48
N GLY A 768 -100.44 67.42 -23.19
CA GLY A 768 -101.31 66.76 -22.21
C GLY A 768 -102.80 66.84 -22.57
N GLU A 769 -103.28 68.00 -23.04
CA GLU A 769 -104.71 68.18 -23.34
C GLU A 769 -105.13 67.48 -24.65
N VAL A 770 -104.27 67.50 -25.68
CA VAL A 770 -104.48 66.73 -26.91
C VAL A 770 -104.55 65.23 -26.61
N GLU A 771 -103.67 64.72 -25.73
CA GLU A 771 -103.71 63.32 -25.30
C GLU A 771 -104.98 63.00 -24.52
N ARG A 772 -105.42 63.88 -23.62
CA ARG A 772 -106.63 63.69 -22.81
C ARG A 772 -107.88 63.50 -23.69
N LEU A 773 -108.11 64.39 -24.66
CA LEU A 773 -109.25 64.30 -25.57
C LEU A 773 -109.05 63.18 -26.62
N GLY A 774 -107.83 62.97 -27.09
CA GLY A 774 -107.52 61.92 -28.06
C GLY A 774 -107.69 60.52 -27.50
N ARG A 775 -107.42 60.30 -26.21
CA ARG A 775 -107.63 58.99 -25.55
C ARG A 775 -109.09 58.53 -25.60
N ILE A 776 -110.06 59.44 -25.61
CA ILE A 776 -111.49 59.11 -25.77
C ILE A 776 -111.74 58.42 -27.14
N VAL A 777 -111.08 58.90 -28.20
CA VAL A 777 -111.29 58.41 -29.58
C VAL A 777 -110.39 57.22 -29.90
N PHE A 778 -109.12 57.32 -29.54
CA PHE A 778 -108.08 56.38 -29.96
C PHE A 778 -107.78 55.31 -28.90
N GLY A 779 -108.16 55.51 -27.64
CA GLY A 779 -107.94 54.62 -26.50
C GLY A 779 -106.81 55.09 -25.56
N ASP A 780 -106.70 54.46 -24.39
CA ASP A 780 -105.83 54.91 -23.28
C ASP A 780 -104.34 55.01 -23.61
N THR A 781 -103.86 54.24 -24.59
CA THR A 781 -102.46 54.20 -25.04
C THR A 781 -102.12 55.31 -26.04
N PHE A 782 -103.03 56.26 -26.25
CA PHE A 782 -102.82 57.38 -27.16
C PHE A 782 -101.90 58.42 -26.54
N GLU A 783 -100.82 58.71 -27.27
CA GLU A 783 -99.84 59.75 -26.97
C GLU A 783 -99.48 60.51 -28.26
N VAL A 784 -99.03 61.75 -28.11
CA VAL A 784 -98.55 62.57 -29.23
C VAL A 784 -97.21 63.22 -28.93
N ASP A 785 -96.39 63.34 -29.97
CA ASP A 785 -95.21 64.18 -29.92
C ASP A 785 -95.52 65.53 -30.56
N VAL A 786 -95.38 66.59 -29.76
CA VAL A 786 -95.65 67.96 -30.15
C VAL A 786 -94.32 68.70 -30.21
N ASP A 787 -94.08 69.43 -31.30
CA ASP A 787 -92.90 70.27 -31.48
C ASP A 787 -93.05 71.65 -30.81
N SER A 788 -92.03 72.50 -30.95
CA SER A 788 -92.04 73.86 -30.41
C SER A 788 -93.06 74.80 -31.08
N ASP A 789 -93.65 74.42 -32.21
CA ASP A 789 -94.66 75.20 -32.95
C ASP A 789 -96.09 74.71 -32.65
N LEU A 790 -96.27 73.89 -31.61
CA LEU A 790 -97.53 73.24 -31.23
C LEU A 790 -98.13 72.35 -32.33
N ARG A 791 -97.29 71.83 -33.24
CA ARG A 791 -97.73 70.87 -34.25
C ARG A 791 -97.53 69.45 -33.75
N ILE A 792 -98.53 68.61 -34.00
CA ILE A 792 -98.39 67.17 -33.75
C ILE A 792 -97.50 66.59 -34.84
N GLY A 793 -96.27 66.22 -34.49
CA GLY A 793 -95.32 65.59 -35.41
C GLY A 793 -95.58 64.08 -35.53
N HIS A 794 -95.85 63.42 -34.42
CA HIS A 794 -96.06 61.97 -34.38
C HIS A 794 -97.23 61.60 -33.46
N ARG A 795 -97.93 60.52 -33.80
CA ARG A 795 -98.92 59.88 -32.94
C ARG A 795 -98.43 58.51 -32.53
N THR A 796 -98.41 58.24 -31.23
CA THR A 796 -98.18 56.91 -30.69
C THR A 796 -99.50 56.28 -30.26
N LEU A 797 -99.76 55.05 -30.72
CA LEU A 797 -100.93 54.28 -30.30
C LEU A 797 -100.53 52.83 -30.06
N SER A 798 -100.82 52.29 -28.87
CA SER A 798 -100.42 50.94 -28.44
C SER A 798 -98.94 50.62 -28.73
N GLY A 799 -98.07 51.58 -28.40
CA GLY A 799 -96.61 51.48 -28.58
C GLY A 799 -96.11 51.70 -30.01
N ARG A 800 -96.97 52.03 -30.99
CA ARG A 800 -96.58 52.31 -32.37
C ARG A 800 -96.64 53.79 -32.67
N THR A 801 -95.47 54.42 -32.83
CA THR A 801 -95.31 55.81 -33.23
C THR A 801 -95.34 55.95 -34.75
N VAL A 802 -96.27 56.77 -35.27
CA VAL A 802 -96.45 57.01 -36.70
C VAL A 802 -96.41 58.53 -36.96
N PRO A 803 -95.63 59.01 -37.94
CA PRO A 803 -95.61 60.43 -38.31
C PRO A 803 -96.99 60.92 -38.76
N TYR A 804 -97.32 62.18 -38.45
CA TYR A 804 -98.62 62.78 -38.74
C TYR A 804 -98.99 62.65 -40.22
N ASP A 805 -98.05 62.93 -41.13
CA ASP A 805 -98.28 62.86 -42.58
C ASP A 805 -98.63 61.47 -43.10
N SER A 806 -98.24 60.42 -42.37
CA SER A 806 -98.51 59.03 -42.72
C SER A 806 -99.84 58.50 -42.15
N LEU A 807 -100.60 59.33 -41.43
CA LEU A 807 -101.92 58.96 -40.90
C LEU A 807 -102.98 58.93 -42.00
N SER A 808 -103.99 58.07 -41.84
CA SER A 808 -105.13 58.02 -42.77
C SER A 808 -105.94 59.32 -42.73
N GLY A 809 -106.62 59.66 -43.83
CA GLY A 809 -107.43 60.88 -43.92
C GLY A 809 -108.43 61.03 -42.78
N GLY A 810 -109.15 59.95 -42.40
CA GLY A 810 -110.07 59.95 -41.27
C GLY A 810 -109.37 60.12 -39.90
N ALA A 811 -108.17 59.57 -39.71
CA ALA A 811 -107.41 59.77 -38.47
C ALA A 811 -106.84 61.19 -38.38
N LYS A 812 -106.40 61.79 -39.49
CA LYS A 812 -105.99 63.20 -39.56
C LYS A 812 -107.16 64.12 -39.28
N GLU A 813 -108.33 63.84 -39.85
CA GLU A 813 -109.56 64.61 -39.63
C GLU A 813 -109.99 64.57 -38.16
N GLN A 814 -110.02 63.37 -37.54
CA GLN A 814 -110.31 63.22 -36.10
C GLN A 814 -109.30 63.94 -35.22
N LEU A 815 -107.99 63.74 -35.49
CA LEU A 815 -106.93 64.34 -34.69
C LEU A 815 -106.89 65.87 -34.83
N GLY A 816 -107.19 66.39 -36.01
CA GLY A 816 -107.36 67.82 -36.25
C GLY A 816 -108.55 68.41 -35.52
N ILE A 817 -109.67 67.68 -35.39
CA ILE A 817 -110.81 68.12 -34.56
C ILE A 817 -110.43 68.10 -33.08
N VAL A 818 -109.80 67.02 -32.61
CA VAL A 818 -109.32 66.89 -31.22
C VAL A 818 -108.34 68.01 -30.86
N ALA A 819 -107.37 68.32 -31.72
CA ALA A 819 -106.40 69.39 -31.47
C ALA A 819 -107.06 70.78 -31.38
N ARG A 820 -108.07 71.06 -32.21
CA ARG A 820 -108.83 72.32 -32.14
C ARG A 820 -109.69 72.40 -30.88
N LEU A 821 -110.31 71.30 -30.49
CA LEU A 821 -111.07 71.22 -29.24
C LEU A 821 -110.14 71.35 -28.01
N ALA A 822 -108.94 70.79 -28.05
CA ALA A 822 -107.91 70.95 -27.01
C ALA A 822 -107.45 72.41 -26.92
N GLY A 823 -107.18 73.06 -28.06
CA GLY A 823 -106.88 74.49 -28.12
C GLY A 823 -108.02 75.35 -27.56
N ALA A 824 -109.27 75.03 -27.90
CA ALA A 824 -110.43 75.74 -27.36
C ALA A 824 -110.63 75.50 -25.85
N ALA A 825 -110.33 74.30 -25.35
CA ALA A 825 -110.46 73.95 -23.93
C ALA A 825 -109.39 74.60 -23.04
N LEU A 826 -108.21 74.89 -23.59
CA LEU A 826 -107.11 75.56 -22.86
C LEU A 826 -107.29 77.08 -22.77
N VAL A 827 -108.09 77.68 -23.65
CA VAL A 827 -108.34 79.13 -23.65
C VAL A 827 -109.42 79.49 -22.60
N ALA A 828 -109.24 80.62 -21.91
CA ALA A 828 -110.17 81.10 -20.89
C ALA A 828 -111.57 81.39 -21.48
N LYS A 829 -112.65 81.16 -20.69
CA LYS A 829 -114.05 81.26 -21.14
C LYS A 829 -114.40 82.56 -21.87
N ASP A 830 -113.81 83.69 -21.45
CA ASP A 830 -114.09 85.01 -22.02
C ASP A 830 -113.42 85.24 -23.39
N ASP A 831 -112.32 84.52 -23.68
CA ASP A 831 -111.58 84.58 -24.95
C ASP A 831 -112.02 83.48 -25.93
N THR A 832 -113.00 82.64 -25.57
CA THR A 832 -113.49 81.55 -26.42
C THR A 832 -114.17 82.07 -27.69
N VAL A 833 -113.88 81.42 -28.82
CA VAL A 833 -114.57 81.64 -30.09
C VAL A 833 -115.32 80.35 -30.48
N PRO A 834 -116.37 80.42 -31.31
CA PRO A 834 -117.09 79.20 -31.69
C PRO A 834 -116.20 78.27 -32.53
N VAL A 835 -116.21 76.98 -32.21
CA VAL A 835 -115.60 75.95 -33.07
C VAL A 835 -116.62 75.58 -34.13
N VAL A 836 -116.24 75.69 -35.41
CA VAL A 836 -117.18 75.47 -36.51
C VAL A 836 -116.71 74.30 -37.39
N ILE A 837 -117.60 73.35 -37.63
CA ILE A 837 -117.31 72.10 -38.33
C ILE A 837 -118.28 71.94 -39.49
N ASP A 838 -117.80 72.06 -40.74
CA ASP A 838 -118.62 71.94 -41.95
C ASP A 838 -118.43 70.58 -42.65
N ASP A 839 -119.47 69.76 -42.58
CA ASP A 839 -119.64 68.42 -43.16
C ASP A 839 -118.47 67.43 -42.95
N ALA A 840 -117.76 67.57 -41.82
CA ALA A 840 -116.64 66.70 -41.46
C ALA A 840 -117.09 65.28 -41.04
N LEU A 841 -116.10 64.42 -40.78
CA LEU A 841 -116.25 63.02 -40.36
C LEU A 841 -116.90 62.11 -41.41
N GLY A 842 -116.87 62.50 -42.69
CA GLY A 842 -117.42 61.72 -43.79
C GLY A 842 -116.72 60.38 -44.04
N PHE A 843 -115.48 60.22 -43.57
CA PHE A 843 -114.66 59.02 -43.71
C PHE A 843 -114.38 58.32 -42.37
N THR A 844 -115.19 58.59 -41.35
CA THR A 844 -115.05 57.99 -40.01
C THR A 844 -115.98 56.78 -39.86
N ASP A 845 -115.47 55.68 -39.30
CA ASP A 845 -116.26 54.48 -39.05
C ASP A 845 -117.28 54.66 -37.91
N PRO A 846 -118.37 53.86 -37.85
CA PRO A 846 -119.45 54.04 -36.88
C PRO A 846 -119.02 54.02 -35.40
N ASP A 847 -118.07 53.15 -35.03
CA ASP A 847 -117.57 53.04 -33.66
C ASP A 847 -116.78 54.29 -33.27
N ARG A 848 -115.99 54.84 -34.20
CA ARG A 848 -115.30 56.11 -34.00
C ARG A 848 -116.22 57.32 -34.05
N LEU A 849 -117.29 57.31 -34.85
CA LEU A 849 -118.31 58.37 -34.80
C LEU A 849 -118.95 58.45 -33.41
N THR A 850 -119.23 57.29 -32.80
CA THR A 850 -119.77 57.21 -31.43
C THR A 850 -118.80 57.82 -30.41
N ARG A 851 -117.50 57.47 -30.49
CA ARG A 851 -116.48 58.06 -29.59
C ARG A 851 -116.19 59.53 -29.86
N MET A 852 -116.23 59.96 -31.12
CA MET A 852 -116.14 61.39 -31.45
C MET A 852 -117.32 62.18 -30.87
N ALA A 853 -118.51 61.56 -30.78
CA ALA A 853 -119.64 62.18 -30.10
C ALA A 853 -119.37 62.43 -28.61
N GLU A 854 -118.73 61.48 -27.93
CA GLU A 854 -118.29 61.65 -26.53
C GLU A 854 -117.27 62.78 -26.38
N VAL A 855 -116.36 62.98 -27.35
CA VAL A 855 -115.43 64.13 -27.35
C VAL A 855 -116.17 65.44 -27.48
N PHE A 856 -117.17 65.53 -28.36
CA PHE A 856 -117.98 66.74 -28.49
C PHE A 856 -118.75 67.04 -27.19
N ASP A 857 -119.33 66.01 -26.55
CA ASP A 857 -120.01 66.17 -25.25
C ASP A 857 -119.02 66.59 -24.14
N ALA A 858 -117.77 66.10 -24.16
CA ALA A 858 -116.75 66.46 -23.17
C ALA A 858 -116.30 67.93 -23.23
N VAL A 859 -116.49 68.61 -24.36
CA VAL A 859 -116.09 70.01 -24.59
C VAL A 859 -117.31 70.95 -24.71
N ALA A 860 -118.53 70.41 -24.70
CA ALA A 860 -119.79 71.15 -24.88
C ALA A 860 -120.09 72.21 -23.80
N GLY A 861 -119.42 72.17 -22.65
CA GLY A 861 -119.76 73.03 -21.50
C GLY A 861 -119.39 74.52 -21.68
N ASP A 862 -118.28 74.82 -22.36
CA ASP A 862 -117.61 76.12 -22.20
C ASP A 862 -117.59 77.00 -23.46
N GLY A 863 -117.98 76.49 -24.63
CA GLY A 863 -118.06 77.24 -25.89
C GLY A 863 -119.19 76.79 -26.82
N GLN A 864 -119.34 77.45 -27.97
CA GLN A 864 -120.27 77.02 -29.03
C GLN A 864 -119.54 76.13 -30.03
N VAL A 865 -120.03 74.90 -30.24
CA VAL A 865 -119.54 74.02 -31.31
C VAL A 865 -120.63 73.93 -32.38
N ILE A 866 -120.46 74.61 -33.51
CA ILE A 866 -121.46 74.67 -34.58
C ILE A 866 -121.09 73.68 -35.69
N ILE A 867 -121.92 72.67 -35.89
CA ILE A 867 -121.74 71.60 -36.86
C ILE A 867 -122.76 71.77 -37.99
N LEU A 868 -122.31 71.90 -39.23
CA LEU A 868 -123.15 71.87 -40.43
C LEU A 868 -123.02 70.49 -41.09
N THR A 869 -124.11 69.83 -41.45
CA THR A 869 -123.99 68.53 -42.14
C THR A 869 -125.14 68.21 -43.11
N CYS A 870 -124.85 67.41 -44.13
CA CYS A 870 -125.87 66.77 -44.97
C CYS A 870 -126.35 65.42 -44.45
N SER A 871 -125.66 64.85 -43.47
CA SER A 871 -125.93 63.52 -42.91
C SER A 871 -126.08 63.63 -41.39
N PRO A 872 -127.23 64.08 -40.87
CA PRO A 872 -127.43 64.26 -39.43
C PRO A 872 -127.15 63.00 -38.60
N GLN A 873 -127.29 61.81 -39.21
CA GLN A 873 -127.01 60.53 -38.56
C GLN A 873 -125.56 60.41 -38.06
N ARG A 874 -124.58 61.09 -38.67
CA ARG A 874 -123.18 61.05 -38.22
C ARG A 874 -122.98 61.64 -36.82
N TYR A 875 -123.86 62.56 -36.43
CA TYR A 875 -123.78 63.30 -35.16
C TYR A 875 -124.94 62.94 -34.21
N ALA A 876 -125.74 61.93 -34.55
CA ALA A 876 -126.89 61.51 -33.74
C ALA A 876 -126.51 60.99 -32.35
N GLY A 877 -125.25 60.56 -32.17
CA GLY A 877 -124.73 60.09 -30.88
C GLY A 877 -124.37 61.20 -29.90
N VAL A 878 -124.33 62.47 -30.31
CA VAL A 878 -123.98 63.60 -29.44
C VAL A 878 -125.19 63.93 -28.56
N GLN A 879 -125.12 63.62 -27.28
CA GLN A 879 -126.29 63.74 -26.40
C GLN A 879 -126.65 65.19 -26.08
N THR A 880 -125.63 66.06 -26.04
CA THR A 880 -125.81 67.50 -25.76
C THR A 880 -126.17 68.32 -27.01
N ALA A 881 -126.25 67.70 -28.19
CA ALA A 881 -126.45 68.42 -29.43
C ALA A 881 -127.88 68.95 -29.58
N ARG A 882 -127.99 70.24 -29.89
CA ARG A 882 -129.25 70.84 -30.35
C ARG A 882 -129.33 70.75 -31.88
N HIS A 883 -130.25 69.92 -32.37
CA HIS A 883 -130.47 69.75 -33.81
C HIS A 883 -131.40 70.83 -34.39
N ILE A 884 -130.98 71.44 -35.48
CA ILE A 884 -131.76 72.44 -36.24
C ILE A 884 -131.84 71.97 -37.70
N GLU A 885 -133.04 71.58 -38.16
CA GLU A 885 -133.25 71.12 -39.53
C GLU A 885 -133.67 72.27 -40.45
N LEU A 886 -132.94 72.44 -41.56
CA LEU A 886 -133.22 73.45 -42.57
C LEU A 886 -134.25 72.92 -43.56
N VAL A 887 -135.44 73.50 -43.55
CA VAL A 887 -136.49 73.26 -44.55
C VAL A 887 -136.35 74.31 -45.67
N SER A 888 -136.68 73.92 -46.90
CA SER A 888 -136.55 74.73 -48.12
C SER A 888 -137.42 75.99 -48.09
#